data_AF-A0A6J1PMX2-F1
#
_entry.id   AF-A0A6J1PMX2-F1
#
_cell.length_a   1.000
_cell.length_b   1.000
_cell.length_c   1.000
_cell.angle_alpha   90.00
_cell.angle_beta   90.00
_cell.angle_gamma   90.00
#
_symmetry.space_group_name_H-M   'P 1'
#
loop_
_entity.id
_entity.type
_entity.pdbx_description
1 polymer ?
#
loop_
_entity_poly.entity_id
_entity_poly.type
_entity_poly.pdbx_seq_one_letter_code
_entity_poly.pdbx_strand_id
1 'polypeptide(L)'
;MVGNTYEGVLPLYNGAGREMCQWLAHIKLSRIIILTSVVLFIVPLFTHYYLSKVESDTPDRDMYRTFSTLEAFEDFTSMKASQLKMRIEEMLRIKISVSNELRDLSAKRQRLQGEVNSLTQKIDELKQELLHQQTDLDRLKISVEQAQVAQKEAVERNMPELAPPKRILINTLPVTLPSTDPRSCRMHDCFDHSRCALTSGFPVYLYDPDQFSVVNPGWDVDGFLKTTIKQTLGYNPHLTRNPAEACVYIVLVGEALSLHQKNDQRYNKPLDIKKLHALPYWGGDGRNHILLNLARRDLSADSGNIFSNLDIGRAIVIQSTFYRNQFRDGFDLIVPPILGPPGGDVWQECAQMLPARRKYLLSFQGEMRTFIGTPMTYQVDDADVDLEKLIIDDNNIDAFIIQHLKDMSNGITLDKFFIQFECIPASVESKPAETLDWSLCGTDSSRRAILKESTFALILAPSNATLLTTSFMQARLYEALRAGSIPVILGGDQIVLSYNEVIAWRRAVIFLPKARVTEMHFLLRAVPDNDLLTMRRQGRLMWERYMSTAQGVVDTTIAVVRDRLGIPPLPAPQTPSPSVFNESFVPLKSDTIISEPEAEESLGPLEPPYPSPAFKRNYTILLIQGHEIWNDWMDPFNLYPQLPFDTVLPSDAKFLGSEVGFRPIGKGAGGAGKEFSESLGGNYPREQFTIVMLTYEREQVLINSLARLYGLPYLNKVLVVWNSPKPPVEDLKWPDIGVPIHVIKAPRNSLNNRFLPFDAIETEAVLSIDDDAHLRHDEIMFGFRVWREHRDRVVGFPGRFHAWDQNYHNAWNYNSNYSCELSMVLTGAAFIHKHYTYLYTHWLPQAIRDKVDEYMNCEDIAMNFLISHLTRKPPVKVTSRWTFRCPGCPVSLSEDDTHFQERHKCINFFSQVFGYMPLLNTQYRADSILFKTRIPHDKQKCFKFI
;
A
#
# COMPACT_ATOMS: atom_id res chain seq x y z
N MET A 1 -35.98 -27.90 -42.76
CA MET A 1 -35.94 -29.09 -43.63
C MET A 1 -35.33 -30.23 -42.81
N VAL A 2 -36.10 -31.33 -42.66
CA VAL A 2 -35.71 -32.76 -42.48
C VAL A 2 -34.59 -33.06 -41.46
N GLY A 3 -34.73 -33.86 -40.39
CA GLY A 3 -35.59 -35.02 -40.13
C GLY A 3 -34.72 -36.26 -39.87
N ASN A 4 -34.98 -36.98 -38.76
CA ASN A 4 -34.63 -38.37 -38.35
C ASN A 4 -33.80 -38.44 -37.05
N THR A 5 -34.28 -38.93 -35.89
CA THR A 5 -34.80 -40.27 -35.46
C THR A 5 -33.79 -41.41 -35.50
N TYR A 6 -33.44 -41.92 -34.31
CA TYR A 6 -33.24 -43.36 -34.01
C TYR A 6 -33.45 -43.62 -32.50
N GLU A 7 -34.39 -44.55 -32.22
CA GLU A 7 -34.56 -45.34 -30.98
C GLU A 7 -33.41 -46.38 -30.88
N GLY A 8 -33.04 -47.00 -29.76
CA GLY A 8 -33.56 -47.04 -28.39
C GLY A 8 -32.74 -48.01 -27.52
N VAL A 9 -33.29 -48.34 -26.34
CA VAL A 9 -33.08 -49.51 -25.44
C VAL A 9 -32.86 -49.12 -23.96
N LEU A 10 -33.84 -49.54 -23.15
CA LEU A 10 -33.99 -49.55 -21.67
C LEU A 10 -33.29 -50.80 -21.07
N PRO A 11 -32.95 -50.83 -19.75
CA PRO A 11 -33.91 -51.20 -18.69
C PRO A 11 -33.78 -50.36 -17.39
N LEU A 12 -34.86 -49.83 -16.80
CA LEU A 12 -35.83 -50.42 -15.85
C LEU A 12 -35.32 -50.60 -14.40
N TYR A 13 -35.74 -49.70 -13.50
CA TYR A 13 -36.06 -49.99 -12.09
C TYR A 13 -37.12 -48.99 -11.55
N ASN A 14 -38.27 -49.53 -11.11
CA ASN A 14 -39.37 -48.89 -10.36
C ASN A 14 -38.88 -48.38 -8.99
N GLY A 15 -39.51 -47.47 -8.23
CA GLY A 15 -40.86 -46.90 -8.24
C GLY A 15 -41.35 -46.79 -6.79
N ALA A 16 -41.58 -45.59 -6.27
CA ALA A 16 -42.43 -45.26 -5.09
C ALA A 16 -42.29 -43.75 -4.79
N GLY A 17 -43.31 -42.94 -5.07
CA GLY A 17 -43.28 -41.52 -4.65
C GLY A 17 -44.21 -40.59 -5.42
N ARG A 18 -44.76 -41.01 -6.57
CA ARG A 18 -45.63 -40.15 -7.39
C ARG A 18 -47.13 -40.25 -7.09
N GLU A 19 -47.58 -41.23 -6.30
CA GLU A 19 -49.02 -41.38 -6.00
C GLU A 19 -49.52 -40.51 -4.84
N MET A 20 -48.65 -40.08 -3.92
CA MET A 20 -49.09 -39.32 -2.74
C MET A 20 -49.46 -37.86 -3.06
N CYS A 21 -48.84 -37.26 -4.07
CA CYS A 21 -49.09 -35.86 -4.45
C CYS A 21 -50.39 -35.68 -5.27
N GLN A 22 -50.92 -36.72 -5.90
CA GLN A 22 -52.18 -36.63 -6.66
C GLN A 22 -53.43 -36.80 -5.79
N TRP A 23 -53.31 -37.46 -4.62
CA TRP A 23 -54.43 -37.64 -3.69
C TRP A 23 -54.83 -36.33 -2.98
N LEU A 24 -53.87 -35.45 -2.69
CA LEU A 24 -54.12 -34.16 -2.02
C LEU A 24 -54.85 -33.14 -2.91
N ALA A 25 -54.80 -33.29 -4.24
CA ALA A 25 -55.41 -32.35 -5.18
C ALA A 25 -56.94 -32.51 -5.34
N HIS A 26 -57.54 -33.59 -4.82
CA HIS A 26 -58.97 -33.90 -5.00
C HIS A 26 -59.82 -33.83 -3.73
N ILE A 27 -59.27 -33.37 -2.60
CA ILE A 27 -60.06 -33.21 -1.37
C ILE A 27 -60.89 -31.91 -1.47
N LYS A 28 -62.21 -32.06 -1.60
CA LYS A 28 -63.16 -30.94 -1.58
C LYS A 28 -63.03 -30.16 -0.26
N LEU A 29 -62.96 -28.83 -0.34
CA LEU A 29 -62.80 -27.90 0.80
C LEU A 29 -63.79 -28.18 1.95
N SER A 30 -65.00 -28.64 1.65
CA SER A 30 -66.00 -29.03 2.64
C SER A 30 -65.56 -30.18 3.57
N ARG A 31 -64.74 -31.11 3.09
CA ARG A 31 -64.20 -32.21 3.93
C ARG A 31 -63.06 -31.72 4.83
N ILE A 32 -62.27 -30.74 4.40
CA ILE A 32 -61.23 -30.12 5.21
C ILE A 32 -61.87 -29.32 6.35
N ILE A 33 -62.93 -28.55 6.06
CA ILE A 33 -63.67 -27.77 7.08
C ILE A 33 -64.30 -28.69 8.13
N ILE A 34 -64.84 -29.84 7.74
CA ILE A 34 -65.39 -30.82 8.70
C ILE A 34 -64.27 -31.43 9.55
N LEU A 35 -63.15 -31.83 8.94
CA LEU A 35 -62.00 -32.38 9.67
C LEU A 35 -61.38 -31.37 10.64
N THR A 36 -61.21 -30.12 10.24
CA THR A 36 -60.69 -29.07 11.13
C THR A 36 -61.68 -28.70 12.23
N SER A 37 -62.99 -28.72 11.96
CA SER A 37 -64.02 -28.51 13.00
C SER A 37 -64.05 -29.67 14.00
N VAL A 38 -63.94 -30.91 13.53
CA VAL A 38 -63.85 -32.11 14.40
C VAL A 38 -62.61 -32.02 15.29
N VAL A 39 -61.46 -31.60 14.75
CA VAL A 39 -60.25 -31.39 15.56
C VAL A 39 -60.44 -30.22 16.55
N LEU A 40 -61.00 -29.09 16.13
CA LEU A 40 -61.21 -27.91 16.98
C LEU A 40 -62.22 -28.13 18.12
N PHE A 41 -63.16 -29.06 18.00
CA PHE A 41 -64.13 -29.33 19.06
C PHE A 41 -63.81 -30.60 19.86
N ILE A 42 -63.35 -31.68 19.22
CA ILE A 42 -63.06 -32.95 19.91
C ILE A 42 -61.73 -32.87 20.67
N VAL A 43 -60.70 -32.18 20.15
CA VAL A 43 -59.42 -32.09 20.86
C VAL A 43 -59.56 -31.32 22.18
N PRO A 44 -60.23 -30.15 22.26
CA PRO A 44 -60.46 -29.48 23.55
C PRO A 44 -61.31 -30.30 24.52
N LEU A 45 -62.29 -31.07 24.03
CA LEU A 45 -63.11 -31.96 24.85
C LEU A 45 -62.31 -33.15 25.39
N PHE A 46 -61.44 -33.74 24.57
CA PHE A 46 -60.52 -34.80 25.00
C PHE A 46 -59.45 -34.27 25.96
N THR A 47 -58.88 -33.08 25.71
CA THR A 47 -57.93 -32.46 26.63
C THR A 47 -58.61 -32.06 27.93
N HIS A 48 -59.84 -31.55 27.92
CA HIS A 48 -60.61 -31.27 29.15
C HIS A 48 -60.97 -32.55 29.90
N TYR A 49 -61.35 -33.62 29.21
CA TYR A 49 -61.63 -34.92 29.83
C TYR A 49 -60.38 -35.52 30.50
N TYR A 50 -59.21 -35.44 29.85
CA TYR A 50 -57.96 -35.94 30.43
C TYR A 50 -57.38 -35.01 31.50
N LEU A 51 -57.49 -33.68 31.37
CA LEU A 51 -57.11 -32.73 32.42
C LEU A 51 -57.99 -32.89 33.66
N SER A 52 -59.30 -33.06 33.50
CA SER A 52 -60.23 -33.39 34.60
C SER A 52 -59.89 -34.72 35.28
N LYS A 53 -59.31 -35.68 34.55
CA LYS A 53 -58.89 -36.97 35.11
C LYS A 53 -57.53 -36.90 35.82
N VAL A 54 -56.65 -36.01 35.37
CA VAL A 54 -55.36 -35.71 36.02
C VAL A 54 -55.57 -34.85 37.29
N GLU A 55 -56.62 -34.04 37.33
CA GLU A 55 -57.05 -33.31 38.54
C GLU A 55 -57.78 -34.21 39.56
N SER A 56 -58.18 -35.43 39.18
CA SER A 56 -58.81 -36.41 40.09
C SER A 56 -57.85 -37.41 40.76
N ASP A 57 -56.53 -37.28 40.55
CA ASP A 57 -55.50 -38.15 41.14
C ASP A 57 -54.44 -37.38 41.95
N THR A 58 -54.80 -36.22 42.48
CA THR A 58 -54.07 -35.59 43.59
C THR A 58 -54.59 -36.14 44.93
N PRO A 59 -53.80 -36.89 45.72
CA PRO A 59 -54.20 -37.22 47.08
C PRO A 59 -54.08 -35.95 47.93
N ASP A 60 -55.23 -35.41 48.33
CA ASP A 60 -55.34 -34.35 49.33
C ASP A 60 -54.56 -34.76 50.58
N ARG A 61 -53.51 -33.99 50.83
CA ARG A 61 -52.61 -34.19 51.94
C ARG A 61 -53.15 -33.43 53.14
N ASP A 62 -54.22 -33.94 53.73
CA ASP A 62 -54.80 -33.43 54.97
C ASP A 62 -54.91 -34.53 56.03
N MET A 63 -53.88 -34.64 56.87
CA MET A 63 -53.92 -35.19 58.23
C MET A 63 -52.55 -34.90 58.87
N TYR A 64 -52.41 -34.22 60.01
CA TYR A 64 -53.23 -34.31 61.21
C TYR A 64 -53.24 -33.01 62.02
N ARG A 65 -54.44 -32.46 62.24
CA ARG A 65 -54.82 -31.85 63.53
C ARG A 65 -55.14 -33.01 64.48
N THR A 66 -54.17 -33.43 65.27
CA THR A 66 -54.37 -34.26 66.47
C THR A 66 -54.23 -33.36 67.69
N PHE A 67 -55.34 -32.78 68.13
CA PHE A 67 -55.53 -32.25 69.49
C PHE A 67 -57.03 -32.09 69.73
N SER A 68 -57.69 -33.15 70.19
CA SER A 68 -58.90 -33.09 71.04
C SER A 68 -59.56 -34.48 71.17
N THR A 69 -58.86 -35.44 71.77
CA THR A 69 -59.50 -36.58 72.47
C THR A 69 -58.52 -37.06 73.53
N LEU A 70 -58.37 -36.22 74.56
CA LEU A 70 -57.68 -36.52 75.80
C LEU A 70 -58.65 -36.17 76.94
N GLU A 71 -59.88 -36.67 76.83
CA GLU A 71 -60.91 -36.65 77.86
C GLU A 71 -61.53 -38.05 77.91
N ALA A 72 -60.77 -38.99 78.46
CA ALA A 72 -61.28 -40.28 78.89
C ALA A 72 -60.29 -40.95 79.84
N PHE A 73 -59.77 -40.23 80.85
CA PHE A 73 -59.09 -40.84 82.01
C PHE A 73 -59.12 -39.87 83.20
N GLU A 74 -60.31 -39.42 83.59
CA GLU A 74 -60.60 -39.02 84.97
C GLU A 74 -61.50 -40.09 85.57
N ASP A 75 -60.87 -41.06 86.21
CA ASP A 75 -61.35 -41.66 87.45
C ASP A 75 -60.28 -42.65 87.91
N PHE A 76 -59.60 -42.32 89.02
CA PHE A 76 -59.21 -43.25 90.08
C PHE A 76 -58.30 -42.52 91.08
N THR A 77 -58.91 -41.94 92.10
CA THR A 77 -58.26 -41.61 93.36
C THR A 77 -57.93 -42.90 94.13
N SER A 78 -56.64 -43.22 94.25
CA SER A 78 -55.93 -43.83 95.40
C SER A 78 -54.77 -44.73 94.95
N MET A 79 -53.74 -44.15 94.34
CA MET A 79 -52.48 -44.86 94.05
C MET A 79 -51.37 -44.41 94.99
N LYS A 80 -50.66 -45.39 95.57
CA LYS A 80 -49.52 -45.18 96.49
C LYS A 80 -48.36 -44.51 95.75
N ALA A 81 -47.59 -43.68 96.47
CA ALA A 81 -46.45 -42.89 95.95
C ALA A 81 -45.38 -43.70 95.18
N SER A 82 -45.33 -45.03 95.35
CA SER A 82 -44.42 -45.92 94.61
C SER A 82 -44.81 -46.18 93.15
N GLN A 83 -46.09 -46.08 92.78
CA GLN A 83 -46.55 -46.34 91.40
C GLN A 83 -46.43 -45.11 90.48
N LEU A 84 -46.46 -43.90 91.04
CA LEU A 84 -46.25 -42.65 90.30
C LEU A 84 -44.80 -42.54 89.78
N LYS A 85 -43.82 -42.98 90.59
CA LYS A 85 -42.40 -42.95 90.23
C LYS A 85 -42.09 -43.86 89.04
N MET A 86 -42.63 -45.08 89.02
CA MET A 86 -42.44 -46.04 87.92
C MET A 86 -42.99 -45.50 86.58
N ARG A 87 -44.15 -44.84 86.61
CA ARG A 87 -44.77 -44.30 85.39
C ARG A 87 -44.07 -43.02 84.88
N ILE A 88 -43.52 -42.21 85.79
CA ILE A 88 -42.67 -41.07 85.44
C ILE A 88 -41.34 -41.55 84.83
N GLU A 89 -40.73 -42.61 85.38
CA GLU A 89 -39.54 -43.24 84.80
C GLU A 89 -39.82 -43.84 83.42
N GLU A 90 -41.00 -44.46 83.23
CA GLU A 90 -41.41 -45.03 81.95
C GLU A 90 -41.71 -43.95 80.89
N MET A 91 -42.39 -42.86 81.25
CA MET A 91 -42.57 -41.70 80.37
C MET A 91 -41.26 -40.96 80.06
N LEU A 92 -40.32 -40.88 81.00
CA LEU A 92 -38.98 -40.34 80.76
C LEU A 92 -38.20 -41.23 79.77
N ARG A 93 -38.35 -42.55 79.88
CA ARG A 93 -37.73 -43.52 78.96
C ARG A 93 -38.30 -43.41 77.55
N ILE A 94 -39.63 -43.29 77.41
CA ILE A 94 -40.30 -43.07 76.12
C ILE A 94 -39.88 -41.71 75.53
N LYS A 95 -39.80 -40.65 76.34
CA LYS A 95 -39.32 -39.33 75.91
C LYS A 95 -37.88 -39.39 75.38
N ILE A 96 -36.99 -40.12 76.06
CA ILE A 96 -35.60 -40.30 75.61
C ILE A 96 -35.57 -41.10 74.30
N SER A 97 -36.38 -42.15 74.16
CA SER A 97 -36.48 -42.95 72.93
C SER A 97 -36.96 -42.14 71.74
N VAL A 98 -38.09 -41.43 71.89
CA VAL A 98 -38.69 -40.61 70.83
C VAL A 98 -37.79 -39.41 70.48
N SER A 99 -37.11 -38.82 71.47
CA SER A 99 -36.12 -37.75 71.23
C SER A 99 -34.93 -38.25 70.42
N ASN A 100 -34.46 -39.48 70.66
CA ASN A 100 -33.36 -40.07 69.89
C ASN A 100 -33.81 -40.37 68.46
N GLU A 101 -35.02 -40.90 68.29
CA GLU A 101 -35.59 -41.24 66.97
C GLU A 101 -35.87 -39.98 66.12
N LEU A 102 -36.36 -38.90 66.73
CA LEU A 102 -36.49 -37.58 66.09
C LEU A 102 -35.12 -36.98 65.72
N ARG A 103 -34.08 -37.23 66.53
CA ARG A 103 -32.72 -36.78 66.23
C ARG A 103 -32.14 -37.55 65.05
N ASP A 104 -32.38 -38.86 64.96
CA ASP A 104 -31.95 -39.69 63.84
C ASP A 104 -32.71 -39.36 62.55
N LEU A 105 -34.02 -39.11 62.63
CA LEU A 105 -34.81 -38.65 61.48
C LEU A 105 -34.40 -37.26 61.00
N SER A 106 -34.09 -36.34 61.91
CA SER A 106 -33.59 -35.01 61.52
C SER A 106 -32.19 -35.07 60.89
N ALA A 107 -31.29 -35.93 61.40
CA ALA A 107 -30.00 -36.21 60.79
C ALA A 107 -30.15 -36.85 59.39
N LYS A 108 -31.10 -37.78 59.21
CA LYS A 108 -31.40 -38.40 57.92
C LYS A 108 -31.97 -37.40 56.91
N ARG A 109 -32.83 -36.49 57.37
CA ARG A 109 -33.35 -35.38 56.55
C ARG A 109 -32.23 -34.45 56.09
N GLN A 110 -31.31 -34.07 56.98
CA GLN A 110 -30.15 -33.24 56.60
C GLN A 110 -29.26 -33.91 55.55
N ARG A 111 -29.01 -35.23 55.66
CA ARG A 111 -28.26 -35.97 54.63
C ARG A 111 -28.95 -35.96 53.28
N LEU A 112 -30.25 -36.29 53.24
CA LEU A 112 -31.02 -36.28 51.99
C LEU A 112 -31.06 -34.88 51.37
N GLN A 113 -31.14 -33.83 52.19
CA GLN A 113 -31.15 -32.45 51.72
C GLN A 113 -29.78 -32.03 51.15
N GLY A 114 -28.67 -32.53 51.73
CA GLY A 114 -27.33 -32.41 51.15
C GLY A 114 -27.18 -33.15 49.82
N GLU A 115 -27.71 -34.36 49.71
CA GLU A 115 -27.72 -35.13 48.45
C GLU A 115 -28.52 -34.42 47.35
N VAL A 116 -29.72 -33.92 47.67
CA VAL A 116 -30.55 -33.15 46.73
C VAL A 116 -29.81 -31.91 46.24
N ASN A 117 -29.14 -31.16 47.12
CA ASN A 117 -28.35 -30.00 46.71
C ASN A 117 -27.19 -30.40 45.78
N SER A 118 -26.48 -31.51 46.08
CA SER A 118 -25.41 -32.00 45.22
C SER A 118 -25.92 -32.43 43.83
N LEU A 119 -27.08 -33.11 43.78
CA LEU A 119 -27.70 -33.53 42.53
C LEU A 119 -28.20 -32.33 41.73
N THR A 120 -28.69 -31.28 42.41
CA THR A 120 -29.12 -30.04 41.76
C THR A 120 -27.93 -29.32 41.12
N GLN A 121 -26.81 -29.20 41.84
CA GLN A 121 -25.57 -28.65 41.30
C GLN A 121 -25.09 -29.44 40.07
N LYS A 122 -25.17 -30.78 40.13
CA LYS A 122 -24.81 -31.66 39.02
C LYS A 122 -25.73 -31.52 37.81
N ILE A 123 -27.03 -31.27 38.03
CA ILE A 123 -27.99 -30.96 36.96
C ILE A 123 -27.63 -29.63 36.28
N ASP A 124 -27.25 -28.61 37.06
CA ASP A 124 -26.88 -27.31 36.50
C ASP A 124 -25.55 -27.38 35.74
N GLU A 125 -24.57 -28.14 36.23
CA GLU A 125 -23.32 -28.45 35.50
C GLU A 125 -23.62 -29.16 34.17
N LEU A 126 -24.44 -30.22 34.18
CA LEU A 126 -24.82 -30.95 32.96
C LEU A 126 -25.63 -30.10 31.98
N LYS A 127 -26.46 -29.16 32.47
CA LYS A 127 -27.18 -28.21 31.60
C LYS A 127 -26.22 -27.23 30.92
N GLN A 128 -25.23 -26.72 31.64
CA GLN A 128 -24.20 -25.86 31.05
C GLN A 128 -23.40 -26.63 30.00
N GLU A 129 -23.04 -27.87 30.27
CA GLU A 129 -22.31 -28.72 29.33
C GLU A 129 -23.14 -29.08 28.10
N LEU A 130 -24.45 -29.35 28.24
CA LEU A 130 -25.35 -29.58 27.12
C LEU A 130 -25.46 -28.33 26.23
N LEU A 131 -25.60 -27.15 26.85
CA LEU A 131 -25.65 -25.89 26.11
C LEU A 131 -24.34 -25.66 25.33
N HIS A 132 -23.20 -25.93 25.96
CA HIS A 132 -21.88 -25.84 25.34
C HIS A 132 -21.72 -26.79 24.14
N GLN A 133 -22.07 -28.08 24.32
CA GLN A 133 -22.02 -29.05 23.23
C GLN A 133 -22.98 -28.69 22.08
N GLN A 134 -24.14 -28.12 22.38
CA GLN A 134 -25.09 -27.69 21.36
C GLN A 134 -24.54 -26.50 20.55
N THR A 135 -23.91 -25.52 21.20
CA THR A 135 -23.23 -24.42 20.51
C THR A 135 -22.07 -24.90 19.65
N ASP A 136 -21.30 -25.89 20.12
CA ASP A 136 -20.20 -26.49 19.36
C ASP A 136 -20.70 -27.24 18.12
N LEU A 137 -21.82 -27.96 18.26
CA LEU A 137 -22.44 -28.69 17.15
C LEU A 137 -22.94 -27.72 16.06
N ASP A 138 -23.60 -26.63 16.44
CA ASP A 138 -24.03 -25.60 15.48
C ASP A 138 -22.83 -24.94 14.78
N ARG A 139 -21.75 -24.67 15.51
CA ARG A 139 -20.49 -24.15 14.96
C ARG A 139 -19.85 -25.12 13.96
N LEU A 140 -19.79 -26.40 14.30
CA LEU A 140 -19.30 -27.46 13.41
C LEU A 140 -20.13 -27.55 12.14
N LYS A 141 -21.46 -27.46 12.25
CA LYS A 141 -22.37 -27.52 11.10
C LYS A 141 -22.14 -26.37 10.13
N ILE A 142 -22.00 -25.14 10.63
CA ILE A 142 -21.67 -23.95 9.81
C ILE A 142 -20.29 -24.13 9.15
N SER A 143 -19.31 -24.59 9.91
CA SER A 143 -17.95 -24.83 9.40
C SER A 143 -17.95 -25.85 8.25
N VAL A 144 -18.72 -26.94 8.36
CA VAL A 144 -18.86 -27.94 7.29
C VAL A 144 -19.51 -27.35 6.05
N GLU A 145 -20.59 -26.58 6.19
CA GLU A 145 -21.26 -25.93 5.06
C GLU A 145 -20.32 -24.95 4.32
N GLN A 146 -19.55 -24.17 5.07
CA GLN A 146 -18.54 -23.29 4.50
C GLN A 146 -17.39 -24.03 3.83
N ALA A 147 -16.93 -25.13 4.42
CA ALA A 147 -15.90 -25.96 3.82
C ALA A 147 -16.37 -26.53 2.47
N GLN A 148 -17.65 -26.92 2.36
CA GLN A 148 -18.24 -27.36 1.10
C GLN A 148 -18.29 -26.23 0.06
N VAL A 149 -18.68 -25.01 0.44
CA VAL A 149 -18.67 -23.84 -0.46
C VAL A 149 -17.25 -23.51 -0.90
N ALA A 150 -16.30 -23.46 0.03
CA ALA A 150 -14.89 -23.18 -0.26
C ALA A 150 -14.27 -24.26 -1.16
N GLN A 151 -14.60 -25.54 -0.94
CA GLN A 151 -14.19 -26.63 -1.80
C GLN A 151 -14.76 -26.47 -3.22
N LYS A 152 -16.05 -26.13 -3.33
CA LYS A 152 -16.70 -25.87 -4.62
C LYS A 152 -16.03 -24.71 -5.36
N GLU A 153 -15.78 -23.60 -4.67
CA GLU A 153 -15.06 -22.44 -5.23
C GLU A 153 -13.64 -22.81 -5.66
N ALA A 154 -12.93 -23.63 -4.89
CA ALA A 154 -11.59 -24.10 -5.23
C ALA A 154 -11.58 -25.02 -6.46
N VAL A 155 -12.63 -25.83 -6.66
CA VAL A 155 -12.81 -26.68 -7.86
C VAL A 155 -13.20 -25.85 -9.08
N GLU A 156 -14.01 -24.80 -8.91
CA GLU A 156 -14.40 -23.88 -9.99
C GLU A 156 -13.28 -22.90 -10.38
N ARG A 157 -12.27 -22.71 -9.51
CA ARG A 157 -11.12 -21.83 -9.76
C ARG A 157 -10.21 -22.41 -10.83
N ASN A 158 -10.14 -21.73 -11.98
CA ASN A 158 -9.25 -22.09 -13.10
C ASN A 158 -7.88 -21.39 -13.08
N MET A 159 -7.53 -20.67 -12.01
CA MET A 159 -6.30 -19.88 -11.94
C MET A 159 -5.22 -20.55 -11.07
N PRO A 160 -3.97 -20.70 -11.56
CA PRO A 160 -2.86 -21.16 -10.75
C PRO A 160 -2.50 -20.14 -9.66
N GLU A 161 -2.01 -20.61 -8.51
CA GLU A 161 -1.43 -19.72 -7.50
C GLU A 161 -0.13 -19.13 -8.03
N LEU A 162 -0.11 -17.81 -8.18
CA LEU A 162 1.07 -17.09 -8.65
C LEU A 162 2.06 -16.93 -7.50
N ALA A 163 3.16 -17.66 -7.59
CA ALA A 163 4.35 -17.44 -6.79
C ALA A 163 5.37 -16.60 -7.57
N PRO A 164 6.35 -15.97 -6.89
CA PRO A 164 7.52 -15.43 -7.57
C PRO A 164 8.15 -16.50 -8.47
N PRO A 165 8.49 -16.18 -9.72
CA PRO A 165 8.99 -17.17 -10.66
C PRO A 165 10.36 -17.70 -10.19
N LYS A 166 10.61 -19.01 -10.41
CA LYS A 166 11.95 -19.58 -10.17
C LYS A 166 12.96 -18.90 -11.08
N ARG A 167 14.09 -18.49 -10.51
CA ARG A 167 15.16 -17.83 -11.25
C ARG A 167 15.80 -18.80 -12.22
N ILE A 168 15.79 -18.44 -13.50
CA ILE A 168 16.53 -19.14 -14.55
C ILE A 168 17.77 -18.31 -14.84
N LEU A 169 18.94 -18.87 -14.50
CA LEU A 169 20.24 -18.25 -14.68
C LEU A 169 21.08 -19.09 -15.64
N ILE A 170 21.80 -18.43 -16.53
CA ILE A 170 22.85 -19.07 -17.34
C ILE A 170 24.17 -18.95 -16.60
N ASN A 171 25.03 -19.95 -16.73
CA ASN A 171 26.34 -19.99 -16.07
C ASN A 171 27.47 -20.34 -17.06
N THR A 172 27.34 -19.89 -18.30
CA THR A 172 28.30 -20.16 -19.38
C THR A 172 28.89 -18.87 -19.92
N LEU A 173 30.15 -18.95 -20.37
CA LEU A 173 30.81 -17.85 -21.06
C LEU A 173 30.08 -17.51 -22.37
N PRO A 174 29.96 -16.22 -22.74
CA PRO A 174 29.42 -15.81 -24.03
C PRO A 174 30.21 -16.38 -25.19
N VAL A 175 29.51 -16.89 -26.21
CA VAL A 175 30.13 -17.35 -27.46
C VAL A 175 30.76 -16.17 -28.17
N THR A 176 31.97 -16.36 -28.70
CA THR A 176 32.68 -15.32 -29.45
C THR A 176 32.09 -15.19 -30.86
N LEU A 177 31.55 -14.02 -31.19
CA LEU A 177 30.99 -13.70 -32.50
C LEU A 177 31.84 -12.63 -33.20
N PRO A 178 31.84 -12.58 -34.55
CA PRO A 178 32.51 -11.51 -35.29
C PRO A 178 31.78 -10.17 -35.11
N SER A 179 32.56 -9.07 -35.07
CA SER A 179 32.02 -7.71 -34.98
C SER A 179 31.10 -7.40 -36.17
N THR A 180 29.91 -6.86 -35.89
CA THR A 180 28.93 -6.40 -36.89
C THR A 180 28.82 -4.89 -36.89
N ASP A 181 28.25 -4.30 -37.95
CA ASP A 181 28.05 -2.85 -38.02
C ASP A 181 27.25 -2.35 -36.79
N PRO A 182 27.84 -1.49 -35.93
CA PRO A 182 27.22 -1.02 -34.71
C PRO A 182 26.07 -0.03 -34.96
N ARG A 183 25.93 0.51 -36.18
CA ARG A 183 25.02 1.62 -36.51
C ARG A 183 23.56 1.21 -36.67
N SER A 184 23.26 -0.07 -36.94
CA SER A 184 21.88 -0.55 -37.12
C SER A 184 21.26 -1.21 -35.88
N CYS A 185 21.95 -1.19 -34.73
CA CYS A 185 21.52 -1.95 -33.56
C CYS A 185 20.15 -1.56 -32.99
N ARG A 186 19.38 -2.59 -32.66
CA ARG A 186 18.12 -2.59 -31.92
C ARG A 186 18.16 -3.69 -30.84
N MET A 187 17.13 -3.73 -30.01
CA MET A 187 17.04 -4.73 -28.94
C MET A 187 16.89 -6.17 -29.45
N HIS A 188 16.42 -6.40 -30.69
CA HIS A 188 16.16 -7.77 -31.20
C HIS A 188 17.32 -8.38 -31.99
N ASP A 189 18.24 -7.57 -32.51
CA ASP A 189 19.36 -7.98 -33.36
C ASP A 189 20.72 -7.86 -32.64
N CYS A 190 20.88 -6.86 -31.76
CA CYS A 190 22.16 -6.60 -31.08
C CYS A 190 22.22 -7.05 -29.61
N PHE A 191 21.08 -7.32 -28.96
CA PHE A 191 21.04 -7.79 -27.58
C PHE A 191 20.79 -9.31 -27.50
N ASP A 192 21.55 -10.02 -26.66
CA ASP A 192 21.36 -11.46 -26.44
C ASP A 192 20.34 -11.71 -25.31
N HIS A 193 19.08 -11.94 -25.71
CA HIS A 193 17.99 -12.27 -24.80
C HIS A 193 18.18 -13.61 -24.08
N SER A 194 19.00 -14.52 -24.61
CA SER A 194 19.15 -15.84 -23.99
C SER A 194 19.67 -15.72 -22.56
N ARG A 195 20.58 -14.77 -22.29
CA ARG A 195 21.17 -14.49 -20.96
C ARG A 195 20.26 -13.74 -20.00
N CYS A 196 19.11 -13.27 -20.49
CA CYS A 196 18.18 -12.41 -19.77
C CYS A 196 16.77 -12.99 -19.77
N ALA A 197 16.62 -14.22 -19.27
CA ALA A 197 15.31 -14.84 -19.13
C ALA A 197 14.35 -13.96 -18.31
N LEU A 198 13.05 -14.00 -18.65
CA LEU A 198 11.99 -13.23 -17.97
C LEU A 198 11.95 -13.47 -16.45
N THR A 199 12.42 -14.64 -16.00
CA THR A 199 12.45 -15.02 -14.58
C THR A 199 13.80 -14.82 -13.89
N SER A 200 14.83 -14.37 -14.62
CA SER A 200 16.22 -14.28 -14.11
C SER A 200 16.37 -13.34 -12.91
N GLY A 201 15.47 -12.37 -12.77
CA GLY A 201 15.60 -11.28 -11.80
C GLY A 201 16.57 -10.18 -12.25
N PHE A 202 16.93 -10.15 -13.53
CA PHE A 202 17.80 -9.16 -14.16
C PHE A 202 19.15 -8.96 -13.43
N PRO A 203 19.97 -10.01 -13.25
CA PRO A 203 21.24 -9.88 -12.56
C PRO A 203 22.21 -8.98 -13.34
N VAL A 204 22.82 -8.01 -12.66
CA VAL A 204 23.74 -7.02 -13.24
C VAL A 204 25.13 -7.20 -12.63
N TYR A 205 26.16 -7.21 -13.46
CA TYR A 205 27.55 -7.27 -13.00
C TYR A 205 28.30 -5.98 -13.34
N LEU A 206 28.99 -5.40 -12.36
CA LEU A 206 29.88 -4.26 -12.56
C LEU A 206 31.32 -4.76 -12.68
N TYR A 207 32.00 -4.44 -13.79
CA TYR A 207 33.44 -4.60 -13.86
C TYR A 207 34.11 -3.62 -12.90
N ASP A 208 34.90 -4.13 -11.94
CA ASP A 208 35.61 -3.28 -10.98
C ASP A 208 36.62 -2.39 -11.74
N PRO A 209 36.46 -1.06 -11.77
CA PRO A 209 37.29 -0.18 -12.59
C PRO A 209 38.77 -0.20 -12.17
N ASP A 210 39.06 -0.60 -10.93
CA ASP A 210 40.43 -0.71 -10.41
C ASP A 210 41.12 -2.01 -10.88
N GLN A 211 40.35 -3.04 -11.24
CA GLN A 211 40.87 -4.32 -11.75
C GLN A 211 40.85 -4.36 -13.29
N PHE A 212 39.77 -3.86 -13.89
CA PHE A 212 39.50 -3.89 -15.32
C PHE A 212 39.46 -2.47 -15.89
N SER A 213 40.57 -1.74 -15.76
CA SER A 213 40.67 -0.39 -16.32
C SER A 213 40.67 -0.44 -17.86
N VAL A 214 39.66 0.19 -18.47
CA VAL A 214 39.51 0.29 -19.93
C VAL A 214 40.04 1.61 -20.51
N VAL A 215 40.61 2.48 -19.67
CA VAL A 215 41.16 3.77 -20.09
C VAL A 215 42.66 3.67 -20.45
N ASN A 216 43.14 4.61 -21.27
CA ASN A 216 44.53 4.70 -21.68
C ASN A 216 45.46 5.01 -20.49
N PRO A 217 46.72 4.55 -20.49
CA PRO A 217 47.69 4.90 -19.46
C PRO A 217 47.82 6.42 -19.31
N GLY A 218 47.74 6.94 -18.08
CA GLY A 218 47.75 8.38 -17.79
C GLY A 218 46.36 9.02 -17.71
N TRP A 219 45.29 8.27 -17.98
CA TRP A 219 43.92 8.66 -17.70
C TRP A 219 43.37 7.84 -16.53
N ASP A 220 42.51 8.43 -15.72
CA ASP A 220 41.73 7.70 -14.73
C ASP A 220 40.30 8.22 -14.65
N VAL A 221 39.35 7.31 -14.43
CA VAL A 221 37.95 7.68 -14.18
C VAL A 221 37.87 8.46 -12.88
N ASP A 222 37.09 9.54 -12.84
CA ASP A 222 36.91 10.36 -11.64
C ASP A 222 36.64 9.48 -10.38
N GLY A 223 37.46 9.70 -9.34
CA GLY A 223 37.43 8.87 -8.14
C GLY A 223 36.12 8.95 -7.35
N PHE A 224 35.40 10.07 -7.45
CA PHE A 224 34.07 10.19 -6.87
C PHE A 224 33.08 9.29 -7.62
N LEU A 225 33.09 9.29 -8.96
CA LEU A 225 32.24 8.40 -9.76
C LEU A 225 32.56 6.92 -9.48
N LYS A 226 33.84 6.52 -9.45
CA LYS A 226 34.22 5.14 -9.10
C LYS A 226 33.63 4.71 -7.76
N THR A 227 33.84 5.52 -6.72
CA THR A 227 33.40 5.21 -5.35
C THR A 227 31.88 5.19 -5.25
N THR A 228 31.22 6.23 -5.80
CA THR A 228 29.78 6.41 -5.72
C THR A 228 29.05 5.33 -6.49
N ILE A 229 29.43 5.04 -7.73
CA ILE A 229 28.78 4.00 -8.55
C ILE A 229 28.96 2.62 -7.92
N LYS A 230 30.15 2.31 -7.38
CA LYS A 230 30.42 1.05 -6.65
C LYS A 230 29.55 0.92 -5.40
N GLN A 231 29.40 2.00 -4.62
CA GLN A 231 28.54 2.02 -3.43
C GLN A 231 27.05 1.90 -3.81
N THR A 232 26.58 2.74 -4.71
CA THR A 232 25.20 2.77 -5.21
C THR A 232 24.78 1.41 -5.78
N LEU A 233 25.55 0.83 -6.70
CA LEU A 233 25.26 -0.49 -7.23
C LEU A 233 25.34 -1.57 -6.15
N GLY A 234 26.20 -1.40 -5.16
CA GLY A 234 26.30 -2.29 -4.00
C GLY A 234 25.00 -2.42 -3.20
N TYR A 235 24.15 -1.38 -3.20
CA TYR A 235 22.83 -1.40 -2.56
C TYR A 235 21.70 -1.82 -3.52
N ASN A 236 21.96 -1.84 -4.84
CA ASN A 236 20.96 -2.22 -5.83
C ASN A 236 20.69 -3.74 -5.76
N PRO A 237 19.42 -4.17 -5.66
CA PRO A 237 19.08 -5.58 -5.44
C PRO A 237 19.36 -6.48 -6.66
N HIS A 238 19.66 -5.89 -7.82
CA HIS A 238 20.00 -6.61 -9.04
C HIS A 238 21.49 -6.94 -9.17
N LEU A 239 22.37 -6.36 -8.33
CA LEU A 239 23.81 -6.62 -8.43
C LEU A 239 24.15 -8.09 -8.11
N THR A 240 24.90 -8.75 -9.00
CA THR A 240 25.46 -10.08 -8.77
C THR A 240 26.98 -10.02 -8.61
N ARG A 241 27.52 -10.87 -7.74
CA ARG A 241 28.97 -11.07 -7.58
C ARG A 241 29.53 -12.11 -8.55
N ASN A 242 28.67 -12.96 -9.13
CA ASN A 242 29.05 -13.98 -10.09
C ASN A 242 28.87 -13.44 -11.51
N PRO A 243 29.95 -13.13 -12.26
CA PRO A 243 29.84 -12.61 -13.62
C PRO A 243 29.23 -13.60 -14.61
N ALA A 244 29.28 -14.91 -14.33
CA ALA A 244 28.72 -15.91 -15.22
C ALA A 244 27.17 -15.90 -15.24
N GLU A 245 26.55 -15.50 -14.13
CA GLU A 245 25.08 -15.39 -13.97
C GLU A 245 24.50 -14.07 -14.46
N ALA A 246 25.34 -13.07 -14.73
CA ALA A 246 24.90 -11.72 -15.07
C ALA A 246 24.15 -11.69 -16.40
N CYS A 247 22.99 -11.05 -16.46
CA CYS A 247 22.25 -10.77 -17.68
C CYS A 247 22.91 -9.60 -18.45
N VAL A 248 23.36 -8.58 -17.72
CA VAL A 248 24.02 -7.39 -18.27
C VAL A 248 25.32 -7.09 -17.53
N TYR A 249 26.31 -6.59 -18.28
CA TYR A 249 27.61 -6.16 -17.76
C TYR A 249 27.77 -4.64 -17.86
N ILE A 250 28.05 -3.98 -16.76
CA ILE A 250 28.31 -2.53 -16.72
C ILE A 250 29.82 -2.29 -16.73
N VAL A 251 30.27 -1.47 -17.68
CA VAL A 251 31.63 -0.94 -17.77
C VAL A 251 31.58 0.56 -17.53
N LEU A 252 32.24 1.02 -16.47
CA LEU A 252 32.34 2.45 -16.17
C LEU A 252 33.47 3.07 -17.01
N VAL A 253 33.09 3.97 -17.92
CA VAL A 253 34.01 4.72 -18.79
C VAL A 253 34.11 6.20 -18.38
N GLY A 254 33.12 6.68 -17.60
CA GLY A 254 32.82 8.09 -17.34
C GLY A 254 33.96 9.01 -16.87
N GLU A 255 33.71 10.32 -17.00
CA GLU A 255 34.64 11.47 -16.90
C GLU A 255 36.10 11.10 -16.61
N ALA A 256 36.74 10.49 -17.60
CA ALA A 256 38.15 10.14 -17.53
C ALA A 256 38.97 11.44 -17.53
N LEU A 257 39.79 11.62 -16.49
CA LEU A 257 40.64 12.79 -16.30
C LEU A 257 42.08 12.43 -16.63
N SER A 258 42.75 13.31 -17.38
CA SER A 258 44.20 13.18 -17.62
C SER A 258 44.98 13.49 -16.35
N LEU A 259 45.78 12.54 -15.87
CA LEU A 259 46.66 12.67 -14.70
C LEU A 259 47.90 13.53 -14.99
N HIS A 260 48.22 13.80 -16.25
CA HIS A 260 49.38 14.60 -16.66
C HIS A 260 48.98 15.94 -17.29
N GLN A 261 49.62 17.02 -16.83
CA GLN A 261 49.58 18.33 -17.49
C GLN A 261 50.49 18.34 -18.72
N LYS A 262 49.86 18.45 -19.89
CA LYS A 262 50.34 19.09 -21.14
C LYS A 262 51.41 18.45 -22.03
N ASN A 263 52.15 17.40 -21.69
CA ASN A 263 53.33 17.01 -22.52
C ASN A 263 53.33 15.64 -23.23
N ASP A 264 52.32 14.78 -23.10
CA ASP A 264 52.30 13.49 -23.82
C ASP A 264 51.12 13.41 -24.81
N GLN A 265 51.36 13.82 -26.06
CA GLN A 265 50.38 13.84 -27.16
C GLN A 265 50.08 12.45 -27.77
N ARG A 266 50.48 11.36 -27.10
CA ARG A 266 50.38 10.01 -27.68
C ARG A 266 48.97 9.45 -27.71
N TYR A 267 48.08 9.91 -26.82
CA TYR A 267 46.69 9.44 -26.71
C TYR A 267 45.72 10.63 -26.64
N ASN A 268 45.06 10.94 -27.76
CA ASN A 268 44.08 12.03 -27.85
C ASN A 268 42.70 11.68 -27.26
N LYS A 269 42.44 10.39 -26.97
CA LYS A 269 41.16 9.91 -26.41
C LYS A 269 41.38 9.12 -25.13
N PRO A 270 40.43 9.16 -24.17
CA PRO A 270 40.59 8.48 -22.89
C PRO A 270 40.44 6.96 -22.96
N LEU A 271 39.64 6.42 -23.90
CA LEU A 271 39.30 4.98 -23.96
C LEU A 271 40.32 4.16 -24.76
N ASP A 272 40.66 2.96 -24.28
CA ASP A 272 41.49 1.96 -24.97
C ASP A 272 40.61 0.78 -25.46
N ILE A 273 40.36 0.72 -26.77
CA ILE A 273 39.53 -0.34 -27.38
C ILE A 273 40.11 -1.74 -27.14
N LYS A 274 41.44 -1.89 -27.13
CA LYS A 274 42.06 -3.22 -26.96
C LYS A 274 41.78 -3.78 -25.57
N LYS A 275 41.79 -2.92 -24.55
CA LYS A 275 41.42 -3.30 -23.18
C LYS A 275 39.94 -3.61 -23.05
N LEU A 276 39.09 -2.84 -23.74
CA LEU A 276 37.65 -3.10 -23.78
C LEU A 276 37.34 -4.49 -24.38
N HIS A 277 37.94 -4.82 -25.53
CA HIS A 277 37.75 -6.13 -26.18
C HIS A 277 38.40 -7.29 -25.42
N ALA A 278 39.36 -7.00 -24.54
CA ALA A 278 40.01 -8.00 -23.68
C ALA A 278 39.22 -8.33 -22.41
N LEU A 279 38.07 -7.69 -22.17
CA LEU A 279 37.22 -7.99 -21.01
C LEU A 279 36.74 -9.46 -21.07
N PRO A 280 36.80 -10.23 -19.95
CA PRO A 280 36.55 -11.67 -19.97
C PRO A 280 35.20 -12.11 -20.55
N TYR A 281 34.14 -11.32 -20.36
CA TYR A 281 32.80 -11.64 -20.85
C TYR A 281 32.39 -10.83 -22.09
N TRP A 282 33.30 -10.06 -22.72
CA TRP A 282 32.99 -9.22 -23.88
C TRP A 282 32.36 -9.98 -25.05
N GLY A 283 32.69 -11.27 -25.21
CA GLY A 283 32.08 -12.14 -26.23
C GLY A 283 32.44 -11.77 -27.67
N GLY A 284 33.50 -10.97 -27.86
CA GLY A 284 33.99 -10.52 -29.17
C GLY A 284 33.29 -9.27 -29.72
N ASP A 285 31.99 -9.13 -29.49
CA ASP A 285 31.16 -8.07 -30.08
C ASP A 285 30.46 -7.17 -29.06
N GLY A 286 30.67 -7.34 -27.74
CA GLY A 286 30.14 -6.44 -26.71
C GLY A 286 28.64 -6.53 -26.44
N ARG A 287 27.95 -7.56 -26.96
CA ARG A 287 26.53 -7.78 -26.64
C ARG A 287 26.30 -7.90 -25.13
N ASN A 288 25.16 -7.40 -24.66
CA ASN A 288 24.78 -7.32 -23.24
C ASN A 288 25.70 -6.46 -22.36
N HIS A 289 26.66 -5.71 -22.95
CA HIS A 289 27.45 -4.73 -22.22
C HIS A 289 26.80 -3.35 -22.27
N ILE A 290 26.90 -2.62 -21.16
CA ILE A 290 26.51 -1.23 -21.01
C ILE A 290 27.77 -0.42 -20.75
N LEU A 291 28.06 0.54 -21.63
CA LEU A 291 29.11 1.52 -21.44
C LEU A 291 28.53 2.76 -20.77
N LEU A 292 28.93 3.00 -19.53
CA LEU A 292 28.40 4.07 -18.70
C LEU A 292 29.35 5.28 -18.71
N ASN A 293 28.94 6.35 -19.38
CA ASN A 293 29.67 7.62 -19.45
C ASN A 293 28.85 8.74 -18.81
N LEU A 294 29.07 8.96 -17.52
CA LEU A 294 28.33 9.92 -16.70
C LEU A 294 29.12 11.22 -16.56
N ALA A 295 28.49 12.35 -16.91
CA ALA A 295 29.08 13.67 -16.76
C ALA A 295 28.85 14.24 -15.34
N ARG A 296 29.85 14.93 -14.79
CA ARG A 296 29.74 15.60 -13.47
C ARG A 296 30.42 16.96 -13.41
N ARG A 297 31.72 17.07 -13.67
CA ARG A 297 32.47 18.35 -13.58
C ARG A 297 32.54 19.02 -14.94
N ASP A 298 33.04 18.31 -15.93
CA ASP A 298 33.06 18.74 -17.32
C ASP A 298 31.71 18.41 -17.98
N LEU A 299 30.90 19.45 -18.18
CA LEU A 299 29.60 19.38 -18.84
C LEU A 299 29.68 19.80 -20.32
N SER A 300 30.88 20.00 -20.88
CA SER A 300 31.04 20.36 -22.29
C SER A 300 30.52 19.25 -23.22
N ALA A 301 30.09 19.64 -24.42
CA ALA A 301 29.63 18.65 -25.40
C ALA A 301 30.80 17.80 -25.94
N ASP A 302 32.01 18.36 -25.99
CA ASP A 302 33.22 17.69 -26.46
C ASP A 302 33.67 16.55 -25.52
N SER A 303 33.60 16.78 -24.20
CA SER A 303 33.90 15.74 -23.21
C SER A 303 32.88 14.59 -23.23
N GLY A 304 31.68 14.84 -23.76
CA GLY A 304 30.63 13.83 -23.92
C GLY A 304 30.82 12.88 -25.10
N ASN A 305 31.67 13.18 -26.09
CA ASN A 305 31.80 12.40 -27.32
C ASN A 305 32.97 11.38 -27.30
N ILE A 306 33.15 10.69 -26.18
CA ILE A 306 34.26 9.74 -25.95
C ILE A 306 34.24 8.59 -26.98
N PHE A 307 33.05 8.18 -27.43
CA PHE A 307 32.85 7.01 -28.29
C PHE A 307 32.91 7.30 -29.80
N SER A 308 33.12 8.55 -30.21
CA SER A 308 33.23 8.89 -31.64
C SER A 308 34.31 8.04 -32.35
N ASN A 309 33.99 7.47 -33.51
CA ASN A 309 34.96 6.71 -34.33
C ASN A 309 35.65 5.54 -33.60
N LEU A 310 35.04 4.96 -32.56
CA LEU A 310 35.54 3.77 -31.85
C LEU A 310 34.64 2.55 -32.13
N ASP A 311 35.24 1.37 -32.31
CA ASP A 311 34.50 0.11 -32.44
C ASP A 311 34.12 -0.44 -31.05
N ILE A 312 32.93 -0.04 -30.60
CA ILE A 312 32.31 -0.50 -29.35
C ILE A 312 31.43 -1.74 -29.56
N GLY A 313 31.38 -2.29 -30.78
CA GLY A 313 30.48 -3.39 -31.14
C GLY A 313 29.00 -3.09 -30.83
N ARG A 314 28.33 -4.07 -30.22
CA ARG A 314 26.91 -4.09 -29.87
C ARG A 314 26.62 -3.62 -28.45
N ALA A 315 27.59 -3.00 -27.76
CA ALA A 315 27.37 -2.49 -26.42
C ALA A 315 26.38 -1.32 -26.43
N ILE A 316 25.50 -1.25 -25.43
CA ILE A 316 24.58 -0.13 -25.19
C ILE A 316 25.40 1.04 -24.63
N VAL A 317 25.19 2.24 -25.17
CA VAL A 317 25.84 3.46 -24.68
C VAL A 317 24.87 4.25 -23.83
N ILE A 318 25.32 4.64 -22.64
CA ILE A 318 24.54 5.43 -21.69
C ILE A 318 25.33 6.68 -21.30
N GLN A 319 24.83 7.85 -21.73
CA GLN A 319 25.48 9.15 -21.49
C GLN A 319 24.51 10.34 -21.62
N SER A 320 24.98 11.53 -21.26
CA SER A 320 24.15 12.76 -21.26
C SER A 320 24.18 13.55 -22.57
N THR A 321 25.26 13.44 -23.34
CA THR A 321 25.44 14.13 -24.63
C THR A 321 25.40 13.13 -25.77
N PHE A 322 24.62 13.40 -26.81
CA PHE A 322 24.55 12.57 -28.01
C PHE A 322 24.43 13.41 -29.28
N TYR A 323 25.10 12.96 -30.33
CA TYR A 323 24.84 13.39 -31.70
C TYR A 323 23.75 12.52 -32.33
N ARG A 324 22.93 13.12 -33.20
CA ARG A 324 21.80 12.47 -33.86
C ARG A 324 22.21 11.25 -34.70
N ASN A 325 23.40 11.27 -35.30
CA ASN A 325 23.93 10.17 -36.10
C ASN A 325 24.56 9.03 -35.26
N GLN A 326 24.77 9.24 -33.96
CA GLN A 326 25.35 8.26 -33.05
C GLN A 326 24.30 7.56 -32.19
N PHE A 327 23.24 8.27 -31.81
CA PHE A 327 22.22 7.75 -30.91
C PHE A 327 21.34 6.70 -31.59
N ARG A 328 21.32 5.48 -31.04
CA ARG A 328 20.48 4.39 -31.52
C ARG A 328 19.18 4.36 -30.72
N ASP A 329 18.12 4.88 -31.32
CA ASP A 329 16.81 4.98 -30.69
C ASP A 329 16.28 3.60 -30.23
N GLY A 330 15.76 3.55 -29.00
CA GLY A 330 15.33 2.32 -28.33
C GLY A 330 16.43 1.32 -27.96
N PHE A 331 17.72 1.66 -28.16
CA PHE A 331 18.87 0.82 -27.80
C PHE A 331 19.82 1.53 -26.85
N ASP A 332 20.28 2.75 -27.20
CA ASP A 332 21.05 3.61 -26.30
C ASP A 332 20.15 4.33 -25.30
N LEU A 333 20.73 4.94 -24.26
CA LEU A 333 19.95 5.65 -23.23
C LEU A 333 20.58 7.00 -22.87
N ILE A 334 19.73 8.04 -22.86
CA ILE A 334 20.09 9.39 -22.40
C ILE A 334 19.82 9.49 -20.91
N VAL A 335 20.84 9.89 -20.15
CA VAL A 335 20.79 10.03 -18.68
C VAL A 335 21.20 11.45 -18.25
N PRO A 336 20.70 11.95 -17.11
CA PRO A 336 21.11 13.26 -16.61
C PRO A 336 22.54 13.21 -16.05
N PRO A 337 23.25 14.37 -15.99
CA PRO A 337 24.52 14.46 -15.30
C PRO A 337 24.36 14.22 -13.80
N ILE A 338 25.38 13.65 -13.13
CA ILE A 338 25.34 13.34 -11.70
C ILE A 338 25.77 14.56 -10.89
N LEU A 339 24.83 15.48 -10.71
CA LEU A 339 25.02 16.73 -9.97
C LEU A 339 24.65 16.61 -8.48
N GLY A 340 23.84 15.61 -8.13
CA GLY A 340 23.37 15.37 -6.77
C GLY A 340 24.34 14.63 -5.85
N PRO A 341 23.95 14.43 -4.57
CA PRO A 341 24.67 13.59 -3.64
C PRO A 341 24.62 12.10 -4.04
N PRO A 342 25.48 11.24 -3.45
CA PRO A 342 25.46 9.79 -3.70
C PRO A 342 24.10 9.12 -3.50
N GLY A 343 23.35 9.49 -2.46
CA GLY A 343 22.06 8.93 -2.09
C GLY A 343 21.45 9.66 -0.89
N GLY A 344 20.29 9.20 -0.43
CA GLY A 344 19.58 9.75 0.73
C GLY A 344 18.49 10.77 0.40
N ASP A 345 17.90 11.34 1.45
CA ASP A 345 16.78 12.28 1.36
C ASP A 345 17.23 13.66 0.86
N VAL A 346 16.56 14.19 -0.19
CA VAL A 346 16.91 15.47 -0.84
C VAL A 346 15.90 16.60 -0.59
N TRP A 347 14.91 16.39 0.29
CA TRP A 347 13.80 17.33 0.49
C TRP A 347 14.25 18.74 0.91
N GLN A 348 15.40 18.88 1.56
CA GLN A 348 15.99 20.16 1.96
C GLN A 348 16.42 21.01 0.75
N GLU A 349 16.68 20.36 -0.39
CA GLU A 349 17.03 21.03 -1.63
C GLU A 349 15.81 21.54 -2.39
N CYS A 350 14.65 20.93 -2.16
CA CYS A 350 13.41 21.23 -2.86
C CYS A 350 12.87 22.62 -2.52
N ALA A 351 12.42 23.35 -3.53
CA ALA A 351 11.70 24.60 -3.33
C ALA A 351 10.23 24.37 -2.93
N GLN A 352 9.62 25.37 -2.31
CA GLN A 352 8.18 25.38 -2.07
C GLN A 352 7.41 25.44 -3.40
N MET A 353 6.28 24.73 -3.44
CA MET A 353 5.41 24.74 -4.62
C MET A 353 4.54 25.98 -4.72
N LEU A 354 4.38 26.76 -3.65
CA LEU A 354 3.61 27.99 -3.64
C LEU A 354 4.54 29.20 -3.40
N PRO A 355 4.21 30.39 -3.91
CA PRO A 355 3.05 30.71 -4.75
C PRO A 355 3.11 30.10 -6.16
N ALA A 356 1.96 29.95 -6.82
CA ALA A 356 1.89 29.38 -8.18
C ALA A 356 2.70 30.22 -9.17
N ARG A 357 2.48 31.54 -9.17
CA ARG A 357 3.27 32.54 -9.91
C ARG A 357 4.28 33.19 -8.99
N ARG A 358 5.54 33.24 -9.43
CA ARG A 358 6.65 33.82 -8.68
C ARG A 358 7.06 35.16 -9.29
N LYS A 359 8.00 35.86 -8.64
CA LYS A 359 8.44 37.21 -8.97
C LYS A 359 8.81 37.40 -10.44
N TYR A 360 9.58 36.46 -11.00
CA TYR A 360 9.88 36.45 -12.43
C TYR A 360 8.92 35.51 -13.15
N LEU A 361 8.35 35.97 -14.26
CA LEU A 361 7.57 35.09 -15.13
C LEU A 361 8.50 34.06 -15.76
N LEU A 362 9.60 34.51 -16.37
CA LEU A 362 10.58 33.67 -17.05
C LEU A 362 11.99 34.15 -16.70
N SER A 363 12.91 33.19 -16.48
CA SER A 363 14.33 33.47 -16.35
C SER A 363 15.20 32.64 -17.30
N PHE A 364 16.32 33.23 -17.72
CA PHE A 364 17.36 32.61 -18.54
C PHE A 364 18.73 33.11 -18.08
N GLN A 365 19.68 32.18 -17.91
CA GLN A 365 21.09 32.48 -17.67
C GLN A 365 21.96 31.53 -18.48
N GLY A 366 22.78 32.08 -19.36
CA GLY A 366 23.80 31.33 -20.07
C GLY A 366 24.68 32.23 -20.93
N GLU A 367 25.87 31.74 -21.27
CA GLU A 367 26.80 32.42 -22.17
C GLU A 367 27.06 31.49 -23.37
N MET A 368 27.02 32.04 -24.58
CA MET A 368 27.37 31.31 -25.80
C MET A 368 28.81 31.67 -26.16
N ARG A 369 29.70 30.67 -26.17
CA ARG A 369 31.10 30.89 -26.53
C ARG A 369 31.20 31.03 -28.05
N THR A 370 31.53 32.22 -28.53
CA THR A 370 31.67 32.48 -29.98
C THR A 370 32.99 31.92 -30.51
N PHE A 371 32.95 31.38 -31.74
CA PHE A 371 34.15 31.05 -32.49
C PHE A 371 34.97 32.33 -32.73
N ILE A 372 36.22 32.38 -32.26
CA ILE A 372 37.17 33.40 -32.71
C ILE A 372 37.61 32.97 -34.12
N GLY A 373 36.84 33.38 -35.13
CA GLY A 373 37.13 33.09 -36.53
C GLY A 373 38.44 33.74 -36.97
N THR A 374 39.40 32.93 -37.39
CA THR A 374 40.45 33.38 -38.31
C THR A 374 39.84 33.45 -39.71
N PRO A 375 40.02 34.54 -40.49
CA PRO A 375 39.50 34.59 -41.85
C PRO A 375 40.37 33.69 -42.74
N MET A 376 39.93 32.45 -42.99
CA MET A 376 40.60 31.58 -43.96
C MET A 376 39.81 31.54 -45.26
N THR A 377 40.46 32.06 -46.30
CA THR A 377 40.13 31.91 -47.70
C THR A 377 40.58 30.51 -48.15
N TYR A 378 39.66 29.54 -48.28
CA TYR A 378 39.94 28.32 -49.04
C TYR A 378 38.71 27.84 -49.82
N GLN A 379 38.99 27.34 -51.03
CA GLN A 379 38.04 26.87 -52.03
C GLN A 379 37.42 25.53 -51.59
N VAL A 380 36.11 25.38 -51.77
CA VAL A 380 35.28 24.28 -51.24
C VAL A 380 34.86 23.31 -52.36
N ASP A 381 34.90 22.02 -52.04
CA ASP A 381 34.30 20.89 -52.80
C ASP A 381 32.79 20.77 -52.48
N ASP A 382 31.98 20.41 -53.48
CA ASP A 382 30.50 20.54 -53.53
C ASP A 382 29.67 19.78 -52.45
N ALA A 383 30.27 18.99 -51.55
CA ALA A 383 29.55 18.18 -50.56
C ALA A 383 29.34 18.82 -49.17
N ASP A 384 30.12 19.85 -48.81
CA ASP A 384 30.02 20.55 -47.50
C ASP A 384 29.06 21.76 -47.51
N VAL A 385 28.52 22.10 -48.69
CA VAL A 385 27.73 23.32 -48.91
C VAL A 385 26.36 23.30 -48.20
N ASP A 386 25.77 22.13 -47.96
CA ASP A 386 24.46 22.00 -47.31
C ASP A 386 24.51 22.18 -45.78
N LEU A 387 25.59 21.73 -45.13
CA LEU A 387 25.74 21.85 -43.68
C LEU A 387 26.11 23.28 -43.27
N GLU A 388 26.98 23.95 -44.04
CA GLU A 388 27.32 25.36 -43.81
C GLU A 388 26.13 26.29 -44.01
N LYS A 389 25.26 26.04 -45.00
CA LYS A 389 24.02 26.81 -45.19
C LYS A 389 23.06 26.69 -44.00
N LEU A 390 22.86 25.48 -43.47
CA LEU A 390 22.04 25.26 -42.27
C LEU A 390 22.59 25.99 -41.05
N ILE A 391 23.91 25.98 -40.85
CA ILE A 391 24.58 26.70 -39.75
C ILE A 391 24.40 28.23 -39.88
N ILE A 392 24.47 28.77 -41.10
CA ILE A 392 24.28 30.21 -41.35
C ILE A 392 22.82 30.64 -41.08
N ASP A 393 21.83 29.84 -41.50
CA ASP A 393 20.40 30.12 -41.25
C ASP A 393 20.03 29.96 -39.77
N ASP A 394 20.54 28.94 -39.07
CA ASP A 394 20.31 28.75 -37.63
C ASP A 394 20.96 29.87 -36.79
N ASN A 395 22.15 30.33 -37.15
CA ASN A 395 22.80 31.47 -36.51
C ASN A 395 21.96 32.76 -36.63
N ASN A 396 21.24 32.94 -37.75
CA ASN A 396 20.35 34.08 -37.96
C ASN A 396 19.08 33.99 -37.09
N ILE A 397 18.51 32.79 -36.94
CA ILE A 397 17.37 32.54 -36.06
C ILE A 397 17.76 32.72 -34.58
N ASP A 398 18.91 32.19 -34.16
CA ASP A 398 19.37 32.33 -32.77
C ASP A 398 19.68 33.80 -32.43
N ALA A 399 20.24 34.56 -33.37
CA ALA A 399 20.42 36.01 -33.22
C ALA A 399 19.07 36.74 -33.07
N PHE A 400 18.06 36.39 -33.88
CA PHE A 400 16.71 36.91 -33.75
C PHE A 400 16.08 36.57 -32.39
N ILE A 401 16.24 35.34 -31.92
CA ILE A 401 15.74 34.90 -30.60
C ILE A 401 16.37 35.73 -29.49
N ILE A 402 17.69 35.90 -29.49
CA ILE A 402 18.40 36.68 -28.47
C ILE A 402 17.90 38.13 -28.48
N GLN A 403 17.75 38.74 -29.65
CA GLN A 403 17.25 40.10 -29.78
C GLN A 403 15.81 40.22 -29.27
N HIS A 404 14.92 39.30 -29.68
CA HIS A 404 13.53 39.30 -29.24
C HIS A 404 13.39 39.10 -27.73
N LEU A 405 14.20 38.25 -27.13
CA LEU A 405 14.23 38.03 -25.68
C LEU A 405 14.71 39.27 -24.91
N LYS A 406 15.69 40.02 -25.45
CA LYS A 406 16.11 41.33 -24.90
C LYS A 406 15.01 42.38 -25.02
N ASP A 407 14.32 42.43 -26.16
CA ASP A 407 13.20 43.35 -26.38
C ASP A 407 12.03 43.04 -25.44
N MET A 408 11.75 41.75 -25.21
CA MET A 408 10.74 41.29 -24.26
C MET A 408 11.11 41.69 -22.82
N SER A 409 12.38 41.58 -22.40
CA SER A 409 12.79 41.99 -21.05
C SER A 409 12.71 43.51 -20.83
N ASN A 410 12.91 44.29 -21.89
CA ASN A 410 12.84 45.76 -21.85
C ASN A 410 11.44 46.30 -22.21
N GLY A 411 10.49 45.42 -22.47
CA GLY A 411 9.14 45.77 -22.91
C GLY A 411 8.30 46.47 -21.84
N ILE A 412 7.11 46.92 -22.24
CA ILE A 412 6.16 47.70 -21.40
C ILE A 412 5.29 46.79 -20.52
N THR A 413 5.56 45.49 -20.48
CA THR A 413 4.69 44.52 -19.77
C THR A 413 4.89 44.60 -18.26
N LEU A 414 3.84 44.33 -17.48
CA LEU A 414 3.93 44.27 -16.01
C LEU A 414 4.74 43.06 -15.51
N ASP A 415 4.93 42.03 -16.34
CA ASP A 415 5.69 40.84 -15.98
C ASP A 415 7.19 41.14 -15.91
N LYS A 416 7.87 40.52 -14.94
CA LYS A 416 9.32 40.66 -14.78
C LYS A 416 10.04 39.49 -15.43
N PHE A 417 11.08 39.80 -16.19
CA PHE A 417 11.96 38.83 -16.83
C PHE A 417 13.37 38.96 -16.28
N PHE A 418 14.06 37.83 -16.09
CA PHE A 418 15.48 37.83 -15.76
C PHE A 418 16.25 37.12 -16.87
N ILE A 419 16.87 37.86 -17.79
CA ILE A 419 17.51 37.28 -18.97
C ILE A 419 18.96 37.76 -19.03
N GLN A 420 19.89 36.81 -19.00
CA GLN A 420 21.33 37.07 -19.03
C GLN A 420 22.00 36.16 -20.07
N PHE A 421 22.57 36.79 -21.12
CA PHE A 421 23.29 36.13 -22.21
C PHE A 421 24.82 36.19 -22.06
N GLU A 422 25.32 36.92 -21.07
CA GLU A 422 26.75 37.10 -20.78
C GLU A 422 26.98 36.88 -19.29
N CYS A 423 27.91 35.99 -18.92
CA CYS A 423 28.20 35.69 -17.52
C CYS A 423 29.03 36.81 -16.89
N ILE A 424 28.66 37.23 -15.67
CA ILE A 424 29.39 38.28 -14.91
C ILE A 424 29.76 37.70 -13.52
N PRO A 425 31.06 37.47 -13.22
CA PRO A 425 32.23 37.61 -14.11
C PRO A 425 32.24 36.56 -15.23
N ALA A 426 32.95 36.87 -16.33
CA ALA A 426 33.08 35.98 -17.48
C ALA A 426 33.69 34.62 -17.08
N SER A 427 33.25 33.54 -17.74
CA SER A 427 33.76 32.20 -17.44
C SER A 427 35.27 32.10 -17.72
N VAL A 428 36.07 31.66 -16.74
CA VAL A 428 37.55 31.74 -16.73
C VAL A 428 38.23 30.64 -17.58
N GLU A 429 37.49 29.92 -18.43
CA GLU A 429 38.05 28.78 -19.17
C GLU A 429 38.69 29.19 -20.50
N SER A 430 39.97 28.87 -20.65
CA SER A 430 40.84 29.26 -21.77
C SER A 430 40.82 28.34 -22.99
N LYS A 431 39.88 27.39 -23.07
CA LYS A 431 39.76 26.50 -24.24
C LYS A 431 38.73 27.07 -25.22
N PRO A 432 39.09 27.33 -26.49
CA PRO A 432 38.09 27.60 -27.52
C PRO A 432 37.20 26.36 -27.64
N ALA A 433 35.89 26.54 -27.47
CA ALA A 433 34.93 25.45 -27.61
C ALA A 433 34.66 25.22 -29.10
N GLU A 434 34.86 23.98 -29.58
CA GLU A 434 34.52 23.59 -30.96
C GLU A 434 33.00 23.46 -31.16
N THR A 435 32.25 23.27 -30.06
CA THR A 435 30.78 23.16 -30.06
C THR A 435 30.08 24.41 -29.51
N LEU A 436 29.12 24.93 -30.28
CA LEU A 436 28.23 26.04 -29.89
C LEU A 436 27.09 25.54 -28.99
N ASP A 437 27.30 25.56 -27.67
CA ASP A 437 26.26 25.34 -26.65
C ASP A 437 26.30 26.45 -25.59
N TRP A 438 25.20 26.62 -24.85
CA TRP A 438 25.06 27.62 -23.81
C TRP A 438 25.69 27.13 -22.50
N SER A 439 26.73 27.80 -22.01
CA SER A 439 27.38 27.47 -20.72
C SER A 439 26.58 27.99 -19.51
N LEU A 440 26.81 27.40 -18.34
CA LEU A 440 26.16 27.83 -17.08
C LEU A 440 26.87 29.06 -16.49
N CYS A 441 26.12 30.12 -16.17
CA CYS A 441 26.66 31.31 -15.53
C CYS A 441 26.73 31.19 -14.00
N GLY A 442 27.78 31.76 -13.40
CA GLY A 442 27.93 31.89 -11.94
C GLY A 442 28.02 30.55 -11.20
N THR A 443 27.73 30.57 -9.90
CA THR A 443 27.70 29.38 -9.04
C THR A 443 26.32 28.74 -9.03
N ASP A 444 26.26 27.45 -8.67
CA ASP A 444 25.00 26.72 -8.43
C ASP A 444 24.05 27.49 -7.48
N SER A 445 24.60 28.05 -6.40
CA SER A 445 23.84 28.82 -5.42
C SER A 445 23.22 30.10 -6.01
N SER A 446 23.96 30.81 -6.86
CA SER A 446 23.48 32.05 -7.49
C SER A 446 22.34 31.77 -8.48
N ARG A 447 22.47 30.74 -9.32
CA ARG A 447 21.41 30.32 -10.25
C ARG A 447 20.18 29.83 -9.50
N ARG A 448 20.39 29.02 -8.45
CA ARG A 448 19.30 28.50 -7.60
C ARG A 448 18.47 29.63 -6.97
N ALA A 449 19.10 30.73 -6.55
CA ALA A 449 18.38 31.87 -5.97
C ALA A 449 17.40 32.50 -6.99
N ILE A 450 17.84 32.68 -8.24
CA ILE A 450 16.99 33.22 -9.32
C ILE A 450 15.88 32.23 -9.71
N LEU A 451 16.22 30.95 -9.87
CA LEU A 451 15.25 29.91 -10.25
C LEU A 451 14.14 29.73 -9.20
N LYS A 452 14.46 29.86 -7.91
CA LYS A 452 13.46 29.83 -6.82
C LYS A 452 12.47 30.99 -6.92
N GLU A 453 12.88 32.15 -7.44
CA GLU A 453 12.03 33.31 -7.67
C GLU A 453 11.33 33.30 -9.06
N SER A 454 11.57 32.28 -9.88
CA SER A 454 11.07 32.19 -11.27
C SER A 454 9.93 31.19 -11.41
N THR A 455 8.88 31.57 -12.14
CA THR A 455 7.76 30.69 -12.49
C THR A 455 8.18 29.67 -13.54
N PHE A 456 8.82 30.17 -14.61
CA PHE A 456 9.36 29.39 -15.72
C PHE A 456 10.87 29.58 -15.84
N ALA A 457 11.57 28.54 -16.28
CA ALA A 457 13.00 28.58 -16.61
C ALA A 457 13.16 28.28 -18.11
N LEU A 458 13.68 29.24 -18.86
CA LEU A 458 13.96 29.06 -20.29
C LEU A 458 15.19 28.18 -20.46
N ILE A 459 15.08 27.18 -21.31
CA ILE A 459 16.17 26.33 -21.76
C ILE A 459 16.20 26.42 -23.28
N LEU A 460 17.31 26.89 -23.83
CA LEU A 460 17.51 26.96 -25.28
C LEU A 460 18.12 25.64 -25.74
N ALA A 461 17.56 25.06 -26.80
CA ALA A 461 18.20 23.94 -27.50
C ALA A 461 19.56 24.38 -28.08
N PRO A 462 20.51 23.46 -28.27
CA PRO A 462 21.80 23.76 -28.91
C PRO A 462 21.61 24.44 -30.27
N SER A 463 22.53 25.35 -30.63
CA SER A 463 22.52 25.99 -31.95
C SER A 463 22.81 24.99 -33.08
N ASN A 464 23.63 23.98 -32.80
CA ASN A 464 23.95 22.93 -33.77
C ASN A 464 22.86 21.84 -33.78
N ALA A 465 22.06 21.78 -34.86
CA ALA A 465 20.98 20.81 -35.05
C ALA A 465 21.43 19.33 -35.09
N THR A 466 22.72 19.05 -35.22
CA THR A 466 23.27 17.68 -35.15
C THR A 466 23.29 17.12 -33.73
N LEU A 467 23.25 17.98 -32.70
CA LEU A 467 23.19 17.57 -31.30
C LEU A 467 21.76 17.20 -30.91
N LEU A 468 21.59 16.00 -30.35
CA LEU A 468 20.30 15.51 -29.86
C LEU A 468 20.03 15.93 -28.40
N THR A 469 21.09 15.98 -27.60
CA THR A 469 21.08 16.37 -26.18
C THR A 469 22.48 16.77 -25.77
N THR A 470 22.60 17.65 -24.77
CA THR A 470 23.89 18.04 -24.16
C THR A 470 23.82 18.01 -22.64
N SER A 471 24.96 17.73 -22.00
CA SER A 471 25.09 17.76 -20.55
C SER A 471 24.69 19.11 -19.93
N PHE A 472 24.99 20.24 -20.57
CA PHE A 472 24.56 21.57 -20.10
C PHE A 472 23.04 21.75 -20.11
N MET A 473 22.37 21.32 -21.19
CA MET A 473 20.91 21.39 -21.28
C MET A 473 20.26 20.52 -20.18
N GLN A 474 20.74 19.29 -20.00
CA GLN A 474 20.25 18.39 -18.94
C GLN A 474 20.54 18.94 -17.53
N ALA A 475 21.66 19.63 -17.33
CA ALA A 475 21.98 20.30 -16.07
C ALA A 475 21.02 21.46 -15.77
N ARG A 476 20.64 22.27 -16.78
CA ARG A 476 19.62 23.31 -16.61
C ARG A 476 18.26 22.74 -16.26
N LEU A 477 17.88 21.64 -16.93
CA LEU A 477 16.65 20.91 -16.62
C LEU A 477 16.66 20.43 -15.16
N TYR A 478 17.76 19.81 -14.71
CA TYR A 478 17.96 19.41 -13.32
C TYR A 478 17.80 20.59 -12.35
N GLU A 479 18.47 21.71 -12.59
CA GLU A 479 18.41 22.89 -11.72
C GLU A 479 17.00 23.51 -11.65
N ALA A 480 16.31 23.58 -12.79
CA ALA A 480 14.95 24.11 -12.88
C ALA A 480 13.96 23.26 -12.07
N LEU A 481 13.99 21.93 -12.26
CA LEU A 481 13.12 21.00 -11.51
C LEU A 481 13.41 21.05 -10.01
N ARG A 482 14.69 21.03 -9.59
CA ARG A 482 15.11 21.17 -8.19
C ARG A 482 14.57 22.46 -7.55
N ALA A 483 14.57 23.57 -8.29
CA ALA A 483 14.07 24.86 -7.83
C ALA A 483 12.54 25.02 -7.97
N GLY A 484 11.83 24.03 -8.52
CA GLY A 484 10.39 24.10 -8.80
C GLY A 484 10.02 25.13 -9.86
N SER A 485 10.98 25.57 -10.70
CA SER A 485 10.69 26.40 -11.86
C SER A 485 10.31 25.50 -13.04
N ILE A 486 9.22 25.81 -13.74
CA ILE A 486 8.72 24.97 -14.83
C ILE A 486 9.62 25.17 -16.05
N PRO A 487 10.29 24.12 -16.57
CA PRO A 487 11.17 24.27 -17.72
C PRO A 487 10.36 24.59 -19.00
N VAL A 488 10.85 25.56 -19.77
CA VAL A 488 10.34 25.92 -21.09
C VAL A 488 11.48 25.70 -22.08
N ILE A 489 11.37 24.68 -22.92
CA ILE A 489 12.40 24.33 -23.88
C ILE A 489 12.05 24.94 -25.24
N LEU A 490 12.87 25.89 -25.69
CA LEU A 490 12.78 26.50 -27.02
C LEU A 490 13.67 25.73 -28.00
N GLY A 491 13.09 25.21 -29.09
CA GLY A 491 13.69 24.17 -29.94
C GLY A 491 13.40 22.75 -29.44
N GLY A 492 12.32 22.57 -28.69
CA GLY A 492 11.95 21.29 -28.08
C GLY A 492 11.65 20.16 -29.08
N ASP A 493 11.37 20.50 -30.33
CA ASP A 493 11.16 19.57 -31.45
C ASP A 493 12.46 18.94 -31.97
N GLN A 494 13.61 19.48 -31.59
CA GLN A 494 14.91 19.02 -32.06
C GLN A 494 15.65 18.14 -31.04
N ILE A 495 15.22 18.12 -29.78
CA ILE A 495 15.96 17.53 -28.66
C ILE A 495 15.24 16.33 -28.04
N VAL A 496 16.01 15.48 -27.34
CA VAL A 496 15.47 14.37 -26.54
C VAL A 496 15.97 14.48 -25.11
N LEU A 497 15.06 14.33 -24.14
CA LEU A 497 15.38 14.43 -22.72
C LEU A 497 15.78 13.07 -22.12
N SER A 498 16.34 13.10 -20.91
CA SER A 498 16.71 11.88 -20.19
C SER A 498 15.50 10.97 -19.99
N TYR A 499 15.69 9.66 -20.19
CA TYR A 499 14.64 8.64 -20.03
C TYR A 499 13.34 8.90 -20.82
N ASN A 500 13.42 9.58 -21.96
CA ASN A 500 12.24 10.02 -22.76
C ASN A 500 11.27 8.88 -23.16
N GLU A 501 11.74 7.64 -23.18
CA GLU A 501 10.91 6.47 -23.50
C GLU A 501 9.95 6.06 -22.37
N VAL A 502 10.23 6.39 -21.11
CA VAL A 502 9.39 6.04 -19.96
C VAL A 502 8.82 7.26 -19.22
N ILE A 503 9.54 8.39 -19.24
CA ILE A 503 9.11 9.63 -18.59
C ILE A 503 8.27 10.48 -19.55
N ALA A 504 7.04 10.79 -19.16
CA ALA A 504 6.12 11.67 -19.86
C ALA A 504 6.43 13.15 -19.60
N TRP A 505 7.51 13.66 -20.20
CA TRP A 505 8.02 15.03 -19.99
C TRP A 505 7.01 16.16 -20.21
N ARG A 506 6.02 15.95 -21.08
CA ARG A 506 4.93 16.93 -21.32
C ARG A 506 4.10 17.25 -20.08
N ARG A 507 4.15 16.40 -19.03
CA ARG A 507 3.49 16.65 -17.74
C ARG A 507 4.23 17.65 -16.85
N ALA A 508 5.49 17.95 -17.15
CA ALA A 508 6.35 18.80 -16.32
C ALA A 508 7.06 19.92 -17.11
N VAL A 509 7.14 19.83 -18.44
CA VAL A 509 7.92 20.71 -19.32
C VAL A 509 7.06 21.25 -20.45
N ILE A 510 7.24 22.54 -20.78
CA ILE A 510 6.63 23.16 -21.96
C ILE A 510 7.65 23.11 -23.11
N PHE A 511 7.30 22.44 -24.20
CA PHE A 511 8.12 22.40 -25.42
C PHE A 511 7.58 23.39 -26.45
N LEU A 512 8.45 24.26 -26.98
CA LEU A 512 8.13 25.22 -28.03
C LEU A 512 9.15 25.14 -29.16
N PRO A 513 8.75 25.17 -30.44
CA PRO A 513 9.68 25.34 -31.55
C PRO A 513 10.34 26.73 -31.49
N LYS A 514 11.59 26.83 -31.98
CA LYS A 514 12.34 28.10 -32.05
C LYS A 514 11.53 29.22 -32.73
N ALA A 515 10.81 28.90 -33.81
CA ALA A 515 10.00 29.84 -34.57
C ALA A 515 8.84 30.50 -33.78
N ARG A 516 8.40 29.92 -32.65
CA ARG A 516 7.29 30.44 -31.84
C ARG A 516 7.72 31.33 -30.68
N VAL A 517 8.98 31.78 -30.67
CA VAL A 517 9.50 32.65 -29.60
C VAL A 517 8.62 33.90 -29.37
N THR A 518 8.02 34.45 -30.43
CA THR A 518 7.14 35.64 -30.36
C THR A 518 5.80 35.38 -29.68
N GLU A 519 5.34 34.12 -29.66
CA GLU A 519 4.09 33.70 -28.99
C GLU A 519 4.32 33.25 -27.54
N MET A 520 5.59 33.04 -27.14
CA MET A 520 5.96 32.43 -25.87
C MET A 520 5.38 33.20 -24.68
N HIS A 521 5.52 34.53 -24.65
CA HIS A 521 5.02 35.35 -23.53
C HIS A 521 3.52 35.18 -23.31
N PHE A 522 2.73 35.20 -24.39
CA PHE A 522 1.28 34.98 -24.35
C PHE A 522 0.95 33.58 -23.83
N LEU A 523 1.63 32.54 -24.34
CA LEU A 523 1.42 31.16 -23.95
C LEU A 523 1.70 30.93 -22.46
N LEU A 524 2.82 31.45 -21.95
CA LEU A 524 3.19 31.31 -20.53
C LEU A 524 2.21 32.00 -19.59
N ARG A 525 1.61 33.13 -20.01
CA ARG A 525 0.54 33.80 -19.24
C ARG A 525 -0.78 33.03 -19.26
N ALA A 526 -1.06 32.32 -20.35
CA ALA A 526 -2.31 31.58 -20.53
C ALA A 526 -2.39 30.29 -19.69
N VAL A 527 -1.25 29.77 -19.19
CA VAL A 527 -1.23 28.60 -18.30
C VAL A 527 -1.88 28.95 -16.96
N PRO A 528 -2.95 28.26 -16.52
CA PRO A 528 -3.64 28.55 -15.27
C PRO A 528 -2.88 28.01 -14.05
N ASP A 529 -3.18 28.56 -12.88
CA ASP A 529 -2.40 28.30 -11.65
C ASP A 529 -2.48 26.84 -11.17
N ASN A 530 -3.61 26.15 -11.38
CA ASN A 530 -3.79 24.72 -11.11
C ASN A 530 -2.85 23.85 -11.97
N ASP A 531 -2.67 24.21 -13.24
CA ASP A 531 -1.79 23.49 -14.15
C ASP A 531 -0.32 23.76 -13.79
N LEU A 532 0.03 25.01 -13.44
CA LEU A 532 1.37 25.34 -12.93
C LEU A 532 1.76 24.47 -11.72
N LEU A 533 0.86 24.34 -10.74
CA LEU A 533 1.10 23.54 -9.55
C LEU A 533 1.18 22.04 -9.87
N THR A 534 0.36 21.56 -10.82
CA THR A 534 0.41 20.18 -11.29
C THR A 534 1.74 19.88 -11.97
N MET A 535 2.20 20.73 -12.89
CA MET A 535 3.48 20.59 -13.58
C MET A 535 4.65 20.65 -12.60
N ARG A 536 4.62 21.58 -11.64
CA ARG A 536 5.65 21.72 -10.60
C ARG A 536 5.73 20.49 -9.69
N ARG A 537 4.59 19.93 -9.28
CA ARG A 537 4.54 18.68 -8.51
C ARG A 537 5.10 17.51 -9.32
N GLN A 538 4.69 17.37 -10.58
CA GLN A 538 5.18 16.31 -11.47
C GLN A 538 6.70 16.42 -11.68
N GLY A 539 7.19 17.62 -11.97
CA GLY A 539 8.62 17.88 -12.11
C GLY A 539 9.42 17.56 -10.84
N ARG A 540 8.88 17.89 -9.66
CA ARG A 540 9.50 17.52 -8.37
C ARG A 540 9.56 16.01 -8.18
N LEU A 541 8.47 15.28 -8.43
CA LEU A 541 8.42 13.83 -8.29
C LEU A 541 9.43 13.13 -9.21
N MET A 542 9.48 13.55 -10.49
CA MET A 542 10.45 13.03 -11.47
C MET A 542 11.89 13.31 -11.01
N TRP A 543 12.16 14.52 -10.54
CA TRP A 543 13.50 14.90 -10.06
C TRP A 543 13.89 14.09 -8.81
N GLU A 544 13.07 14.08 -7.76
CA GLU A 544 13.33 13.37 -6.51
C GLU A 544 13.61 11.89 -6.76
N ARG A 545 12.85 11.23 -7.64
CA ARG A 545 12.92 9.78 -7.85
C ARG A 545 13.96 9.33 -8.86
N TYR A 546 14.16 10.09 -9.95
CA TYR A 546 14.96 9.62 -11.08
C TYR A 546 16.30 10.33 -11.27
N MET A 547 16.48 11.52 -10.67
CA MET A 547 17.59 12.40 -11.05
C MET A 547 18.36 13.01 -9.87
N SER A 548 17.71 13.16 -8.72
CA SER A 548 18.21 13.96 -7.59
C SER A 548 19.50 13.43 -6.96
N THR A 549 19.75 12.13 -7.06
CA THR A 549 20.92 11.46 -6.47
C THR A 549 21.59 10.55 -7.49
N ALA A 550 22.87 10.25 -7.28
CA ALA A 550 23.59 9.28 -8.09
C ALA A 550 22.90 7.90 -8.04
N GLN A 551 22.40 7.52 -6.87
CA GLN A 551 21.57 6.33 -6.68
C GLN A 551 20.32 6.33 -7.55
N GLY A 552 19.54 7.42 -7.52
CA GLY A 552 18.34 7.54 -8.36
C GLY A 552 18.66 7.38 -9.85
N VAL A 553 19.75 7.99 -10.34
CA VAL A 553 20.16 7.88 -11.75
C VAL A 553 20.54 6.45 -12.14
N VAL A 554 21.32 5.76 -11.31
CA VAL A 554 21.74 4.37 -11.58
C VAL A 554 20.56 3.40 -11.49
N ASP A 555 19.75 3.50 -10.42
CA ASP A 555 18.58 2.64 -10.22
C ASP A 555 17.56 2.84 -11.37
N THR A 556 17.37 4.08 -11.82
CA THR A 556 16.53 4.40 -12.99
C THR A 556 17.09 3.81 -14.27
N THR A 557 18.39 3.96 -14.50
CA THR A 557 19.06 3.40 -15.68
C THR A 557 18.87 1.88 -15.76
N ILE A 558 19.07 1.18 -14.65
CA ILE A 558 18.85 -0.27 -14.54
C ILE A 558 17.38 -0.61 -14.76
N ALA A 559 16.46 0.13 -14.14
CA ALA A 559 15.03 -0.10 -14.25
C ALA A 559 14.51 0.09 -15.68
N VAL A 560 15.03 1.08 -16.42
CA VAL A 560 14.69 1.32 -17.83
C VAL A 560 15.13 0.15 -18.71
N VAL A 561 16.39 -0.30 -18.60
CA VAL A 561 16.88 -1.45 -19.37
C VAL A 561 16.13 -2.73 -19.01
N ARG A 562 15.80 -2.92 -17.72
CA ARG A 562 14.96 -4.02 -17.24
C ARG A 562 13.56 -4.00 -17.88
N ASP A 563 12.94 -2.82 -17.93
CA ASP A 563 11.60 -2.62 -18.50
C ASP A 563 11.56 -2.89 -20.00
N ARG A 564 12.59 -2.47 -20.74
CA ARG A 564 12.77 -2.81 -22.18
C ARG A 564 12.75 -4.32 -22.45
N LEU A 565 13.20 -5.12 -21.49
CA LEU A 565 13.24 -6.59 -21.59
C LEU A 565 11.96 -7.27 -21.08
N GLY A 566 11.00 -6.52 -20.54
CA GLY A 566 9.76 -7.07 -19.96
C GLY A 566 9.99 -7.91 -18.70
N ILE A 567 11.16 -7.78 -18.06
CA ILE A 567 11.48 -8.51 -16.82
C ILE A 567 10.86 -7.73 -15.65
N PRO A 568 10.03 -8.31 -14.77
CA PRO A 568 9.46 -7.58 -13.65
C PRO A 568 10.52 -7.18 -12.60
N PRO A 569 10.28 -6.11 -11.82
CA PRO A 569 11.16 -5.75 -10.71
C PRO A 569 11.13 -6.83 -9.62
N LEU A 570 12.10 -6.79 -8.70
CA LEU A 570 12.12 -7.69 -7.56
C LEU A 570 10.99 -7.34 -6.57
N PRO A 571 10.42 -8.33 -5.87
CA PRO A 571 9.43 -8.09 -4.83
C PRO A 571 9.87 -7.06 -3.79
N ALA A 572 8.96 -6.15 -3.42
CA ALA A 572 9.20 -5.19 -2.36
C ALA A 572 9.56 -5.94 -1.04
N PRO A 573 10.59 -5.51 -0.31
CA PRO A 573 11.06 -6.19 0.88
C PRO A 573 9.99 -6.18 1.98
N GLN A 574 9.83 -7.31 2.66
CA GLN A 574 8.95 -7.45 3.82
C GLN A 574 9.75 -7.39 5.13
N THR A 575 9.08 -6.98 6.21
CA THR A 575 9.66 -7.01 7.55
C THR A 575 9.33 -8.35 8.22
N PRO A 576 10.31 -9.08 8.78
CA PRO A 576 10.04 -10.28 9.55
C PRO A 576 9.14 -10.00 10.76
N SER A 577 8.30 -10.96 11.14
CA SER A 577 7.40 -10.89 12.31
C SER A 577 7.85 -11.80 13.46
N PRO A 578 8.97 -11.50 14.15
CA PRO A 578 9.45 -12.34 15.24
C PRO A 578 8.42 -12.36 16.39
N SER A 579 8.07 -13.56 16.87
CA SER A 579 7.16 -13.68 18.00
C SER A 579 7.80 -13.17 19.29
N VAL A 580 7.00 -12.59 20.18
CA VAL A 580 7.43 -12.29 21.56
C VAL A 580 7.60 -13.57 22.38
N PHE A 581 6.85 -14.62 22.04
CA PHE A 581 6.91 -15.90 22.73
C PHE A 581 8.04 -16.76 22.18
N ASN A 582 8.73 -17.48 23.07
CA ASN A 582 9.70 -18.49 22.68
C ASN A 582 8.97 -19.70 22.06
N GLU A 583 9.66 -20.50 21.23
CA GLU A 583 9.07 -21.67 20.54
C GLU A 583 8.41 -22.70 21.49
N SER A 584 8.80 -22.72 22.76
CA SER A 584 8.26 -23.62 23.79
C SER A 584 7.08 -23.05 24.60
N PHE A 585 6.78 -21.75 24.46
CA PHE A 585 5.74 -21.08 25.25
C PHE A 585 4.42 -21.05 24.48
N VAL A 586 3.38 -21.67 25.05
CA VAL A 586 2.01 -21.59 24.54
C VAL A 586 1.24 -20.66 25.48
N PRO A 587 0.73 -19.51 24.98
CA PRO A 587 -0.04 -18.60 25.82
C PRO A 587 -1.26 -19.27 26.43
N LEU A 588 -1.52 -19.00 27.71
CA LEU A 588 -2.69 -19.52 28.40
C LEU A 588 -3.96 -18.94 27.75
N LYS A 589 -4.88 -19.80 27.33
CA LYS A 589 -6.17 -19.38 26.80
C LYS A 589 -7.16 -19.10 27.93
N SER A 590 -7.96 -18.04 27.83
CA SER A 590 -9.14 -17.87 28.69
C SER A 590 -10.37 -18.54 28.08
N ASP A 591 -11.17 -19.20 28.92
CA ASP A 591 -12.55 -19.59 28.57
C ASP A 591 -13.35 -18.29 28.46
N THR A 592 -13.71 -17.90 27.24
CA THR A 592 -14.39 -16.65 26.96
C THR A 592 -15.82 -16.70 27.51
N ILE A 593 -16.03 -16.18 28.72
CA ILE A 593 -17.37 -15.83 29.22
C ILE A 593 -17.79 -14.56 28.50
N ILE A 594 -18.43 -14.72 27.35
CA ILE A 594 -18.90 -13.63 26.51
C ILE A 594 -20.15 -13.04 27.16
N SER A 595 -20.13 -11.75 27.49
CA SER A 595 -21.36 -10.96 27.57
C SER A 595 -22.01 -11.05 26.19
N GLU A 596 -23.19 -11.66 26.09
CA GLU A 596 -23.92 -11.85 24.82
C GLU A 596 -23.64 -10.70 23.84
N PRO A 597 -23.00 -10.95 22.69
CA PRO A 597 -22.97 -9.93 21.66
C PRO A 597 -24.43 -9.64 21.37
N GLU A 598 -24.90 -8.39 21.58
CA GLU A 598 -26.30 -8.00 21.45
C GLU A 598 -26.94 -8.73 20.25
N ALA A 599 -27.73 -9.77 20.55
CA ALA A 599 -27.96 -10.92 19.68
C ALA A 599 -28.92 -10.63 18.50
N GLU A 600 -29.10 -9.37 18.12
CA GLU A 600 -30.17 -8.96 17.21
C GLU A 600 -29.74 -8.81 15.74
N GLU A 601 -28.45 -8.77 15.39
CA GLU A 601 -28.01 -8.50 14.01
C GLU A 601 -26.99 -9.52 13.48
N SER A 602 -27.42 -10.35 12.52
CA SER A 602 -26.51 -11.22 11.77
C SER A 602 -25.66 -10.37 10.82
N LEU A 603 -24.35 -10.33 11.05
CA LEU A 603 -23.37 -9.59 10.24
C LEU A 603 -22.70 -10.45 9.16
N GLY A 604 -23.26 -11.64 8.92
CA GLY A 604 -22.73 -12.64 8.00
C GLY A 604 -22.09 -13.82 8.72
N PRO A 605 -21.84 -14.92 7.99
CA PRO A 605 -21.29 -16.14 8.57
C PRO A 605 -19.79 -16.01 8.89
N LEU A 606 -19.31 -16.73 9.90
CA LEU A 606 -17.90 -16.72 10.35
C LEU A 606 -17.05 -17.66 9.51
N GLU A 607 -16.08 -17.16 8.76
CA GLU A 607 -15.22 -18.01 7.92
C GLU A 607 -13.86 -18.30 8.57
N PRO A 608 -13.22 -19.43 8.22
CA PRO A 608 -11.81 -19.62 8.52
C PRO A 608 -10.95 -18.54 7.82
N PRO A 609 -9.74 -18.26 8.36
CA PRO A 609 -8.80 -17.34 7.75
C PRO A 609 -8.52 -17.69 6.28
N TYR A 610 -8.71 -16.71 5.40
CA TYR A 610 -8.48 -16.78 3.97
C TYR A 610 -7.51 -15.65 3.56
N PRO A 611 -6.23 -15.96 3.28
CA PRO A 611 -5.26 -14.96 2.88
C PRO A 611 -5.54 -14.44 1.46
N SER A 612 -5.18 -13.19 1.18
CA SER A 612 -5.18 -12.65 -0.18
C SER A 612 -4.13 -13.39 -1.03
N PRO A 613 -4.31 -13.49 -2.36
CA PRO A 613 -3.31 -14.08 -3.25
C PRO A 613 -1.95 -13.40 -3.08
N ALA A 614 -0.86 -14.16 -2.93
CA ALA A 614 0.46 -13.61 -2.65
C ALA A 614 0.91 -12.54 -3.67
N PHE A 615 0.62 -12.76 -4.96
CA PHE A 615 0.76 -11.76 -6.02
C PHE A 615 -0.44 -11.84 -6.96
N LYS A 616 -0.99 -10.68 -7.35
CA LYS A 616 -2.06 -10.62 -8.36
C LYS A 616 -1.52 -10.55 -9.79
N ARG A 617 -0.43 -9.81 -10.02
CA ARG A 617 0.14 -9.56 -11.36
C ARG A 617 1.65 -9.39 -11.27
N ASN A 618 2.39 -10.16 -12.03
CA ASN A 618 3.86 -10.03 -12.13
C ASN A 618 4.31 -9.65 -13.54
N TYR A 619 3.79 -10.28 -14.60
CA TYR A 619 4.22 -9.99 -15.99
C TYR A 619 3.35 -8.99 -16.75
N THR A 620 2.06 -8.92 -16.42
CA THR A 620 1.11 -8.04 -17.13
C THR A 620 1.09 -6.63 -16.56
N ILE A 621 1.65 -6.43 -15.37
CA ILE A 621 1.57 -5.15 -14.66
C ILE A 621 2.29 -4.02 -15.41
N LEU A 622 3.51 -4.26 -15.90
CA LEU A 622 4.25 -3.29 -16.70
C LEU A 622 3.65 -3.12 -18.11
N LEU A 623 3.01 -4.16 -18.65
CA LEU A 623 2.36 -4.08 -19.96
C LEU A 623 1.09 -3.23 -19.93
N ILE A 624 0.30 -3.33 -18.85
CA ILE A 624 -1.00 -2.64 -18.74
C ILE A 624 -0.84 -1.27 -18.06
N GLN A 625 0.02 -1.18 -17.04
CA GLN A 625 0.14 0.00 -16.17
C GLN A 625 1.56 0.57 -16.11
N GLY A 626 2.43 0.23 -17.07
CA GLY A 626 3.81 0.72 -17.11
C GLY A 626 3.90 2.24 -17.12
N HIS A 627 3.03 2.91 -17.87
CA HIS A 627 3.00 4.37 -17.92
C HIS A 627 2.67 4.98 -16.54
N GLU A 628 1.67 4.44 -15.84
CA GLU A 628 1.26 4.86 -14.50
C GLU A 628 2.35 4.59 -13.46
N ILE A 629 3.07 3.45 -13.56
CA ILE A 629 4.20 3.13 -12.67
C ILE A 629 5.30 4.19 -12.76
N TRP A 630 5.65 4.59 -13.99
CA TRP A 630 6.70 5.57 -14.26
C TRP A 630 6.27 7.02 -14.04
N ASN A 631 4.97 7.35 -14.13
CA ASN A 631 4.54 8.76 -14.19
C ASN A 631 3.46 9.15 -13.18
N ASP A 632 2.76 8.20 -12.55
CA ASP A 632 1.74 8.49 -11.53
C ASP A 632 2.19 8.01 -10.15
N TRP A 633 2.68 6.78 -10.04
CA TRP A 633 3.11 6.18 -8.76
C TRP A 633 4.58 6.41 -8.46
N MET A 634 5.39 6.61 -9.51
CA MET A 634 6.81 6.93 -9.43
C MET A 634 7.62 5.87 -8.66
N ASP A 635 7.30 4.58 -8.81
CA ASP A 635 8.04 3.46 -8.20
C ASP A 635 8.18 2.24 -9.14
N PRO A 636 8.99 2.34 -10.19
CA PRO A 636 9.29 1.23 -11.10
C PRO A 636 10.30 0.23 -10.51
N PHE A 637 10.76 0.42 -9.27
CA PHE A 637 11.89 -0.33 -8.71
C PHE A 637 11.46 -1.60 -8.00
N ASN A 638 10.22 -1.65 -7.51
CA ASN A 638 9.71 -2.72 -6.67
C ASN A 638 8.44 -3.33 -7.24
N LEU A 639 8.32 -4.66 -7.15
CA LEU A 639 7.08 -5.37 -7.43
C LEU A 639 6.27 -5.51 -6.14
N TYR A 640 5.11 -4.87 -6.09
CA TYR A 640 4.21 -5.01 -4.94
C TYR A 640 3.29 -6.23 -5.10
N PRO A 641 2.97 -6.94 -3.99
CA PRO A 641 2.02 -8.05 -3.98
C PRO A 641 0.66 -7.75 -4.62
N GLN A 642 0.05 -6.65 -4.19
CA GLN A 642 -1.23 -6.13 -4.69
C GLN A 642 -1.20 -4.60 -4.62
N LEU A 643 -2.02 -3.96 -5.45
CA LEU A 643 -2.07 -2.51 -5.53
C LEU A 643 -3.51 -1.98 -5.36
N PRO A 644 -3.69 -0.82 -4.72
CA PRO A 644 -5.02 -0.27 -4.48
C PRO A 644 -5.76 0.14 -5.76
N PHE A 645 -5.04 0.24 -6.88
CA PHE A 645 -5.51 0.61 -8.21
C PHE A 645 -5.45 -0.58 -9.19
N ASP A 646 -5.41 -1.81 -8.68
CA ASP A 646 -5.60 -3.01 -9.50
C ASP A 646 -6.92 -2.93 -10.28
N THR A 647 -6.90 -3.34 -11.56
CA THR A 647 -8.10 -3.30 -12.41
C THR A 647 -9.22 -4.17 -11.85
N VAL A 648 -10.43 -3.61 -11.82
CA VAL A 648 -11.64 -4.25 -11.30
C VAL A 648 -12.38 -4.96 -12.44
N LEU A 649 -12.87 -6.17 -12.18
CA LEU A 649 -13.68 -6.92 -13.15
C LEU A 649 -15.05 -6.25 -13.38
N PRO A 650 -15.63 -6.37 -14.59
CA PRO A 650 -16.97 -5.86 -14.85
C PRO A 650 -18.02 -6.60 -14.00
N SER A 651 -19.18 -5.97 -13.83
CA SER A 651 -20.19 -6.41 -12.86
C SER A 651 -20.88 -7.74 -13.23
N ASP A 652 -20.81 -8.15 -14.50
CA ASP A 652 -21.33 -9.41 -15.05
C ASP A 652 -20.37 -10.60 -14.87
N ALA A 653 -19.07 -10.33 -14.62
CA ALA A 653 -18.06 -11.36 -14.37
C ALA A 653 -18.43 -12.29 -13.20
N LYS A 654 -19.19 -11.78 -12.23
CA LYS A 654 -19.71 -12.57 -11.10
C LYS A 654 -20.75 -13.63 -11.47
N PHE A 655 -21.30 -13.60 -12.70
CA PHE A 655 -22.34 -14.51 -13.16
C PHE A 655 -21.93 -15.34 -14.37
N LEU A 656 -21.23 -14.72 -15.32
CA LEU A 656 -20.82 -15.34 -16.58
C LEU A 656 -19.48 -16.07 -16.47
N GLY A 657 -18.94 -16.15 -15.25
CA GLY A 657 -17.65 -16.75 -14.94
C GLY A 657 -16.55 -15.70 -14.85
N SER A 658 -15.72 -15.85 -13.82
CA SER A 658 -14.46 -15.14 -13.66
C SER A 658 -13.42 -16.06 -13.02
N GLU A 659 -12.17 -15.59 -12.93
CA GLU A 659 -11.06 -16.28 -12.29
C GLU A 659 -11.25 -16.51 -10.77
N VAL A 660 -12.17 -15.78 -10.12
CA VAL A 660 -12.40 -15.79 -8.68
C VAL A 660 -13.86 -16.17 -8.33
N GLY A 661 -14.03 -16.96 -7.27
CA GLY A 661 -15.33 -17.30 -6.71
C GLY A 661 -16.04 -16.03 -6.20
N PHE A 662 -17.05 -15.57 -6.91
CA PHE A 662 -17.91 -14.48 -6.46
C PHE A 662 -19.10 -15.05 -5.66
N ARG A 663 -19.53 -14.28 -4.64
CA ARG A 663 -20.74 -14.58 -3.87
C ARG A 663 -21.74 -13.42 -3.99
N PRO A 664 -22.41 -13.28 -5.14
CA PRO A 664 -23.26 -12.13 -5.41
C PRO A 664 -24.45 -12.08 -4.45
N ILE A 665 -24.80 -10.87 -4.02
CA ILE A 665 -25.88 -10.62 -3.06
C ILE A 665 -27.20 -11.15 -3.62
N GLY A 666 -27.86 -12.05 -2.87
CA GLY A 666 -29.11 -12.68 -3.31
C GLY A 666 -28.98 -13.41 -4.65
N LYS A 667 -27.83 -14.05 -4.91
CA LYS A 667 -27.49 -14.67 -6.21
C LYS A 667 -27.55 -13.71 -7.40
N GLY A 668 -27.44 -12.40 -7.14
CA GLY A 668 -27.52 -11.34 -8.14
C GLY A 668 -28.80 -10.51 -8.12
N ALA A 669 -29.85 -10.97 -7.43
CA ALA A 669 -31.08 -10.19 -7.27
C ALA A 669 -30.93 -9.00 -6.31
N GLY A 670 -29.82 -8.94 -5.56
CA GLY A 670 -29.65 -7.98 -4.48
C GLY A 670 -30.40 -8.43 -3.22
N GLY A 671 -30.65 -7.49 -2.31
CA GLY A 671 -31.36 -7.75 -1.07
C GLY A 671 -30.98 -6.74 0.02
N ALA A 672 -31.72 -6.76 1.14
CA ALA A 672 -31.57 -5.80 2.24
C ALA A 672 -31.58 -6.53 3.58
N GLY A 673 -30.68 -6.15 4.49
CA GLY A 673 -30.55 -6.83 5.77
C GLY A 673 -29.97 -8.22 5.59
N LYS A 674 -30.78 -9.27 5.78
CA LYS A 674 -30.33 -10.66 5.81
C LYS A 674 -29.56 -11.09 4.56
N GLU A 675 -30.10 -10.90 3.35
CA GLU A 675 -29.41 -11.35 2.13
C GLU A 675 -28.09 -10.59 1.90
N PHE A 676 -28.05 -9.32 2.32
CA PHE A 676 -26.86 -8.48 2.25
C PHE A 676 -25.78 -8.98 3.23
N SER A 677 -26.17 -9.31 4.47
CA SER A 677 -25.28 -9.81 5.51
C SER A 677 -24.72 -11.20 5.19
N GLU A 678 -25.56 -12.13 4.71
CA GLU A 678 -25.14 -13.49 4.34
C GLU A 678 -24.10 -13.53 3.21
N SER A 679 -24.13 -12.52 2.34
CA SER A 679 -23.29 -12.46 1.16
C SER A 679 -21.93 -11.84 1.48
N LEU A 680 -21.02 -12.68 1.98
CA LEU A 680 -19.68 -12.25 2.38
C LEU A 680 -18.89 -11.62 1.19
N GLY A 681 -18.85 -12.29 0.04
CA GLY A 681 -18.16 -11.74 -1.14
C GLY A 681 -18.80 -10.44 -1.62
N GLY A 682 -20.13 -10.34 -1.58
CA GLY A 682 -20.85 -9.24 -2.21
C GLY A 682 -20.57 -9.22 -3.72
N ASN A 683 -20.56 -8.03 -4.32
CA ASN A 683 -20.20 -7.85 -5.74
C ASN A 683 -18.69 -7.78 -5.98
N TYR A 684 -17.88 -8.17 -5.00
CA TYR A 684 -16.42 -8.11 -5.01
C TYR A 684 -15.84 -9.51 -4.75
N PRO A 685 -14.59 -9.78 -5.15
CA PRO A 685 -13.92 -11.06 -4.86
C PRO A 685 -13.88 -11.34 -3.34
N ARG A 686 -13.84 -12.63 -2.98
CA ARG A 686 -13.66 -13.04 -1.58
C ARG A 686 -12.36 -12.46 -1.02
N GLU A 687 -12.46 -11.72 0.08
CA GLU A 687 -11.33 -11.05 0.73
C GLU A 687 -11.61 -10.85 2.21
N GLN A 688 -10.57 -10.84 3.01
CA GLN A 688 -10.59 -10.64 4.46
C GLN A 688 -9.65 -9.50 4.84
N PHE A 689 -9.64 -9.10 6.11
CA PHE A 689 -8.74 -8.08 6.62
C PHE A 689 -7.95 -8.54 7.85
N THR A 690 -6.80 -7.92 8.05
CA THR A 690 -5.93 -8.12 9.22
C THR A 690 -6.08 -6.91 10.13
N ILE A 691 -6.24 -7.14 11.44
CA ILE A 691 -6.20 -6.07 12.44
C ILE A 691 -4.76 -5.91 12.94
N VAL A 692 -4.28 -4.67 13.02
CA VAL A 692 -2.99 -4.34 13.64
C VAL A 692 -3.23 -3.45 14.86
N MET A 693 -2.87 -3.98 16.04
CA MET A 693 -2.96 -3.30 17.33
C MET A 693 -1.55 -3.06 17.87
N LEU A 694 -1.19 -1.81 18.09
CA LEU A 694 0.04 -1.46 18.80
C LEU A 694 -0.30 -1.31 20.29
N THR A 695 0.48 -1.94 21.16
CA THR A 695 0.30 -1.84 22.61
C THR A 695 1.60 -1.44 23.32
N TYR A 696 1.46 -0.66 24.39
CA TYR A 696 2.56 -0.26 25.28
C TYR A 696 2.05 -0.23 26.72
N GLU A 697 2.57 -1.12 27.56
CA GLU A 697 2.30 -1.20 29.02
C GLU A 697 0.80 -1.20 29.41
N ARG A 698 -0.07 -1.77 28.55
CA ARG A 698 -1.55 -1.77 28.71
C ARG A 698 -2.18 -3.16 28.51
N GLU A 699 -1.55 -4.19 29.07
CA GLU A 699 -1.92 -5.60 28.82
C GLU A 699 -3.40 -5.90 29.08
N GLN A 700 -3.97 -5.44 30.20
CA GLN A 700 -5.38 -5.69 30.52
C GLN A 700 -6.35 -5.02 29.54
N VAL A 701 -6.02 -3.82 29.08
CA VAL A 701 -6.84 -3.08 28.10
C VAL A 701 -6.80 -3.82 26.76
N LEU A 702 -5.61 -4.24 26.32
CA LEU A 702 -5.44 -5.06 25.14
C LEU A 702 -6.26 -6.36 25.21
N ILE A 703 -6.16 -7.13 26.30
CA ILE A 703 -6.91 -8.40 26.44
C ILE A 703 -8.42 -8.17 26.34
N ASN A 704 -8.94 -7.11 26.98
CA ASN A 704 -10.36 -6.76 26.89
C ASN A 704 -10.77 -6.34 25.47
N SER A 705 -9.92 -5.60 24.76
CA SER A 705 -10.14 -5.20 23.37
C SER A 705 -10.11 -6.40 22.42
N LEU A 706 -9.18 -7.33 22.61
CA LEU A 706 -9.10 -8.58 21.85
C LEU A 706 -10.35 -9.45 22.08
N ALA A 707 -10.79 -9.63 23.33
CA ALA A 707 -11.93 -10.48 23.66
C ALA A 707 -13.22 -10.06 22.94
N ARG A 708 -13.38 -8.75 22.65
CA ARG A 708 -14.54 -8.22 21.94
C ARG A 708 -14.57 -8.55 20.45
N LEU A 709 -13.44 -8.93 19.85
CA LEU A 709 -13.36 -9.33 18.44
C LEU A 709 -13.82 -10.77 18.20
N TYR A 710 -14.24 -11.47 19.26
CA TYR A 710 -14.77 -12.82 19.15
C TYR A 710 -15.94 -12.87 18.16
N GLY A 711 -15.80 -13.70 17.13
CA GLY A 711 -16.85 -13.86 16.13
C GLY A 711 -17.04 -12.62 15.23
N LEU A 712 -15.98 -11.86 14.96
CA LEU A 712 -15.99 -10.82 13.93
C LEU A 712 -15.90 -11.44 12.52
N PRO A 713 -16.89 -11.25 11.63
CA PRO A 713 -16.80 -11.72 10.25
C PRO A 713 -15.64 -11.08 9.48
N TYR A 714 -15.09 -11.78 8.48
CA TYR A 714 -13.98 -11.36 7.61
C TYR A 714 -12.64 -11.05 8.28
N LEU A 715 -12.54 -11.24 9.59
CA LEU A 715 -11.26 -11.14 10.27
C LEU A 715 -10.38 -12.33 9.88
N ASN A 716 -9.20 -12.06 9.35
CA ASN A 716 -8.22 -13.10 9.01
C ASN A 716 -7.37 -13.46 10.23
N LYS A 717 -6.77 -12.44 10.87
CA LYS A 717 -5.92 -12.55 12.06
C LYS A 717 -5.77 -11.20 12.73
N VAL A 718 -5.26 -11.21 13.96
CA VAL A 718 -4.88 -10.00 14.71
C VAL A 718 -3.37 -10.00 14.94
N LEU A 719 -2.69 -8.94 14.53
CA LEU A 719 -1.30 -8.67 14.83
C LEU A 719 -1.21 -7.69 16.00
N VAL A 720 -0.61 -8.14 17.09
CA VAL A 720 -0.28 -7.30 18.24
C VAL A 720 1.17 -6.89 18.13
N VAL A 721 1.42 -5.62 17.80
CA VAL A 721 2.75 -5.02 17.77
C VAL A 721 3.12 -4.64 19.20
N TRP A 722 4.00 -5.44 19.79
CA TRP A 722 4.39 -5.31 21.18
C TRP A 722 5.53 -4.30 21.33
N ASN A 723 5.19 -3.07 21.69
CA ASN A 723 6.15 -1.99 21.90
C ASN A 723 6.71 -1.94 23.33
N SER A 724 6.10 -2.67 24.27
CA SER A 724 6.57 -2.68 25.66
C SER A 724 7.98 -3.29 25.75
N PRO A 725 8.88 -2.71 26.57
CA PRO A 725 10.24 -3.23 26.73
C PRO A 725 10.28 -4.60 27.41
N LYS A 726 9.29 -4.87 28.28
CA LYS A 726 9.12 -6.15 28.96
C LYS A 726 8.21 -7.07 28.12
N PRO A 727 8.47 -8.38 28.08
CA PRO A 727 7.54 -9.32 27.47
C PRO A 727 6.21 -9.37 28.28
N PRO A 728 5.11 -9.86 27.68
CA PRO A 728 3.87 -10.12 28.38
C PRO A 728 4.11 -11.03 29.59
N VAL A 729 3.34 -10.82 30.67
CA VAL A 729 3.44 -11.70 31.85
C VAL A 729 3.02 -13.14 31.50
N GLU A 730 3.70 -14.13 32.08
CA GLU A 730 3.50 -15.55 31.72
C GLU A 730 2.11 -16.08 32.08
N ASP A 731 1.47 -15.48 33.09
CA ASP A 731 0.12 -15.79 33.55
C ASP A 731 -0.99 -15.01 32.80
N LEU A 732 -0.63 -14.17 31.83
CA LEU A 732 -1.57 -13.42 31.01
C LEU A 732 -2.43 -14.39 30.19
N LYS A 733 -3.75 -14.32 30.37
CA LYS A 733 -4.70 -15.14 29.62
C LYS A 733 -5.14 -14.43 28.34
N TRP A 734 -4.85 -15.05 27.20
CA TRP A 734 -5.21 -14.55 25.89
C TRP A 734 -6.58 -15.10 25.47
N PRO A 735 -7.48 -14.25 24.95
CA PRO A 735 -8.81 -14.70 24.54
C PRO A 735 -8.73 -15.53 23.26
N ASP A 736 -9.51 -16.62 23.18
CA ASP A 736 -9.75 -17.30 21.92
C ASP A 736 -10.84 -16.54 21.16
N ILE A 737 -10.45 -15.82 20.10
CA ILE A 737 -11.33 -14.99 19.28
C ILE A 737 -11.83 -15.71 18.01
N GLY A 738 -11.44 -16.98 17.82
CA GLY A 738 -11.76 -17.76 16.63
C GLY A 738 -10.79 -17.60 15.44
N VAL A 739 -9.83 -16.68 15.53
CA VAL A 739 -8.76 -16.47 14.54
C VAL A 739 -7.39 -16.38 15.22
N PRO A 740 -6.27 -16.55 14.50
CA PRO A 740 -4.93 -16.42 15.08
C PRO A 740 -4.63 -15.02 15.62
N ILE A 741 -4.02 -14.96 16.80
CA ILE A 741 -3.41 -13.75 17.38
C ILE A 741 -1.89 -13.90 17.29
N HIS A 742 -1.24 -13.04 16.51
CA HIS A 742 0.22 -13.02 16.36
C HIS A 742 0.80 -11.84 17.13
N VAL A 743 1.58 -12.13 18.17
CA VAL A 743 2.24 -11.11 18.99
C VAL A 743 3.67 -10.91 18.50
N ILE A 744 3.93 -9.76 17.88
CA ILE A 744 5.20 -9.43 17.23
C ILE A 744 6.04 -8.58 18.16
N LYS A 745 7.29 -8.99 18.39
CA LYS A 745 8.25 -8.22 19.19
C LYS A 745 8.80 -7.05 18.39
N ALA A 746 8.48 -5.82 18.81
CA ALA A 746 9.09 -4.64 18.23
C ALA A 746 10.56 -4.48 18.69
N PRO A 747 11.45 -3.94 17.84
CA PRO A 747 12.86 -3.74 18.19
C PRO A 747 13.07 -2.60 19.19
N ARG A 748 12.19 -1.59 19.17
CA ARG A 748 12.20 -0.41 20.05
C ARG A 748 10.78 0.13 20.18
N ASN A 749 10.52 0.92 21.23
CA ASN A 749 9.27 1.66 21.34
C ASN A 749 9.22 2.75 20.26
N SER A 750 8.30 2.61 19.31
CA SER A 750 8.09 3.54 18.20
C SER A 750 6.68 3.39 17.64
N LEU A 751 5.97 4.49 17.40
CA LEU A 751 4.65 4.45 16.77
C LEU A 751 4.71 4.01 15.31
N ASN A 752 5.87 4.16 14.64
CA ASN A 752 6.08 3.72 13.26
C ASN A 752 5.94 2.19 13.10
N ASN A 753 6.16 1.40 14.17
CA ASN A 753 6.17 -0.06 14.11
C ASN A 753 4.86 -0.66 13.58
N ARG A 754 3.72 0.00 13.79
CA ARG A 754 2.41 -0.48 13.33
C ARG A 754 2.22 -0.41 11.80
N PHE A 755 3.07 0.34 11.10
CA PHE A 755 3.03 0.49 9.65
C PHE A 755 4.16 -0.24 8.92
N LEU A 756 4.91 -1.09 9.62
CA LEU A 756 5.89 -1.95 8.97
C LEU A 756 5.18 -2.99 8.09
N PRO A 757 5.70 -3.30 6.88
CA PRO A 757 5.13 -4.31 6.00
C PRO A 757 5.47 -5.72 6.50
N PHE A 758 4.91 -6.11 7.65
CA PHE A 758 5.13 -7.43 8.24
C PHE A 758 4.72 -8.55 7.26
N ASP A 759 5.56 -9.57 7.14
CA ASP A 759 5.29 -10.78 6.36
C ASP A 759 4.01 -11.52 6.83
N ALA A 760 3.69 -11.46 8.12
CA ALA A 760 2.47 -12.01 8.70
C ALA A 760 1.17 -11.34 8.19
N ILE A 761 1.22 -10.12 7.63
CA ILE A 761 0.05 -9.46 7.05
C ILE A 761 -0.24 -10.08 5.69
N GLU A 762 -1.20 -11.00 5.61
CA GLU A 762 -1.53 -11.74 4.38
C GLU A 762 -2.75 -11.18 3.63
N THR A 763 -3.33 -10.08 4.12
CA THR A 763 -4.52 -9.46 3.53
C THR A 763 -4.20 -8.11 2.88
N GLU A 764 -4.97 -7.74 1.86
CA GLU A 764 -4.88 -6.41 1.22
C GLU A 764 -5.38 -5.29 2.15
N ALA A 765 -6.43 -5.56 2.91
CA ALA A 765 -6.98 -4.64 3.91
C ALA A 765 -6.26 -4.80 5.24
N VAL A 766 -5.85 -3.67 5.81
CA VAL A 766 -5.31 -3.58 7.17
C VAL A 766 -6.19 -2.62 7.97
N LEU A 767 -6.84 -3.12 9.01
CA LEU A 767 -7.50 -2.28 10.01
C LEU A 767 -6.48 -1.94 11.11
N SER A 768 -5.98 -0.72 11.08
CA SER A 768 -5.16 -0.19 12.16
C SER A 768 -6.09 0.31 13.27
N ILE A 769 -5.90 -0.21 14.49
CA ILE A 769 -6.72 0.15 15.65
C ILE A 769 -5.85 0.33 16.91
N ASP A 770 -6.14 1.35 17.70
CA ASP A 770 -5.49 1.57 19.00
C ASP A 770 -5.98 0.54 20.02
N ASP A 771 -5.14 0.17 20.99
CA ASP A 771 -5.47 -0.86 21.98
C ASP A 771 -6.63 -0.47 22.92
N ASP A 772 -6.98 0.81 22.96
CA ASP A 772 -8.08 1.38 23.74
C ASP A 772 -9.30 1.83 22.89
N ALA A 773 -9.29 1.59 21.58
CA ALA A 773 -10.40 1.96 20.71
C ALA A 773 -11.57 0.96 20.83
N HIS A 774 -12.78 1.50 20.99
CA HIS A 774 -14.00 0.74 21.21
C HIS A 774 -14.90 0.79 19.98
N LEU A 775 -14.83 -0.22 19.11
CA LEU A 775 -15.64 -0.35 17.90
C LEU A 775 -16.57 -1.56 18.00
N ARG A 776 -17.83 -1.41 17.57
CA ARG A 776 -18.75 -2.54 17.41
C ARG A 776 -18.49 -3.30 16.11
N HIS A 777 -18.93 -4.56 16.06
CA HIS A 777 -18.79 -5.38 14.85
C HIS A 777 -19.49 -4.78 13.63
N ASP A 778 -20.68 -4.20 13.77
CA ASP A 778 -21.41 -3.55 12.67
C ASP A 778 -20.63 -2.35 12.09
N GLU A 779 -19.99 -1.56 12.95
CA GLU A 779 -19.15 -0.43 12.54
C GLU A 779 -17.91 -0.89 11.76
N ILE A 780 -17.20 -1.92 12.27
CA ILE A 780 -16.03 -2.51 11.58
C ILE A 780 -16.44 -3.07 10.22
N MET A 781 -17.55 -3.81 10.19
CA MET A 781 -18.06 -4.43 8.98
C MET A 781 -18.47 -3.43 7.91
N PHE A 782 -19.13 -2.34 8.31
CA PHE A 782 -19.45 -1.25 7.41
C PHE A 782 -18.18 -0.55 6.90
N GLY A 783 -17.24 -0.23 7.80
CA GLY A 783 -15.95 0.36 7.44
C GLY A 783 -15.19 -0.47 6.41
N PHE A 784 -15.13 -1.79 6.61
CA PHE A 784 -14.50 -2.71 5.67
C PHE A 784 -15.20 -2.68 4.30
N ARG A 785 -16.54 -2.73 4.26
CA ARG A 785 -17.29 -2.68 3.00
C ARG A 785 -17.07 -1.38 2.24
N VAL A 786 -17.05 -0.23 2.92
CA VAL A 786 -16.73 1.07 2.31
C VAL A 786 -15.27 1.10 1.80
N TRP A 787 -14.34 0.51 2.55
CA TRP A 787 -12.94 0.42 2.12
C TRP A 787 -12.77 -0.38 0.82
N ARG A 788 -13.55 -1.45 0.61
CA ARG A 788 -13.48 -2.26 -0.64
C ARG A 788 -13.80 -1.43 -1.89
N GLU A 789 -14.60 -0.37 -1.76
CA GLU A 789 -14.94 0.57 -2.82
C GLU A 789 -13.91 1.70 -2.98
N HIS A 790 -13.05 1.90 -1.97
CA HIS A 790 -12.16 3.05 -1.82
C HIS A 790 -10.75 2.63 -1.35
N ARG A 791 -10.20 1.59 -1.97
CA ARG A 791 -8.91 0.96 -1.62
C ARG A 791 -7.72 1.93 -1.64
N ASP A 792 -7.83 2.99 -2.44
CA ASP A 792 -6.82 4.04 -2.62
C ASP A 792 -6.86 5.14 -1.55
N ARG A 793 -7.69 4.98 -0.51
CA ARG A 793 -7.89 6.01 0.52
C ARG A 793 -7.87 5.43 1.93
N VAL A 794 -7.58 6.29 2.90
CA VAL A 794 -7.84 5.99 4.32
C VAL A 794 -9.34 6.02 4.53
N VAL A 795 -9.91 4.92 5.05
CA VAL A 795 -11.34 4.80 5.37
C VAL A 795 -11.49 4.51 6.85
N GLY A 796 -12.13 5.39 7.61
CA GLY A 796 -12.19 5.20 9.06
C GLY A 796 -13.09 6.18 9.78
N PHE A 797 -13.00 6.18 11.10
CA PHE A 797 -14.02 6.73 11.98
C PHE A 797 -13.68 8.14 12.51
N PRO A 798 -12.50 8.38 13.14
CA PRO A 798 -12.21 9.68 13.76
C PRO A 798 -11.73 10.67 12.70
N GLY A 799 -12.63 11.59 12.30
CA GLY A 799 -12.30 12.68 11.39
C GLY A 799 -11.64 13.87 12.10
N ARG A 800 -10.60 14.44 11.49
CA ARG A 800 -9.86 15.63 11.94
C ARG A 800 -9.53 16.51 10.75
N PHE A 801 -9.06 17.74 10.99
CA PHE A 801 -8.71 18.66 9.92
C PHE A 801 -7.49 19.51 10.24
N HIS A 802 -6.87 20.03 9.17
CA HIS A 802 -5.88 21.09 9.27
C HIS A 802 -6.56 22.44 9.05
N ALA A 803 -6.13 23.47 9.77
CA ALA A 803 -6.63 24.84 9.63
C ALA A 803 -5.45 25.80 9.44
N TRP A 804 -5.65 26.87 8.67
CA TRP A 804 -4.67 27.94 8.56
C TRP A 804 -4.92 29.00 9.62
N ASP A 805 -3.92 29.29 10.44
CA ASP A 805 -4.00 30.34 11.45
C ASP A 805 -3.32 31.62 10.97
N GLN A 806 -4.15 32.63 10.66
CA GLN A 806 -3.67 33.95 10.25
C GLN A 806 -3.25 34.81 11.45
N ASN A 807 -3.76 34.52 12.64
CA ASN A 807 -3.52 35.32 13.85
C ASN A 807 -2.24 34.90 14.56
N TYR A 808 -1.85 33.62 14.47
CA TYR A 808 -0.62 33.09 15.03
C TYR A 808 0.27 32.48 13.95
N HIS A 809 1.37 33.17 13.66
CA HIS A 809 2.51 32.68 12.88
C HIS A 809 2.28 32.32 11.40
N ASN A 810 1.11 32.57 10.82
CA ASN A 810 0.81 32.20 9.42
C ASN A 810 1.18 30.74 9.15
N ALA A 811 0.64 29.84 9.97
CA ALA A 811 1.04 28.44 10.03
C ALA A 811 -0.17 27.49 10.00
N TRP A 812 0.09 26.23 9.69
CA TRP A 812 -0.92 25.18 9.73
C TRP A 812 -1.09 24.65 11.16
N ASN A 813 -2.34 24.56 11.62
CA ASN A 813 -2.68 23.98 12.90
C ASN A 813 -3.49 22.70 12.71
N TYR A 814 -3.25 21.74 13.60
CA TYR A 814 -4.10 20.56 13.74
C TYR A 814 -5.34 20.92 14.54
N ASN A 815 -6.52 20.54 14.05
CA ASN A 815 -7.77 20.87 14.73
C ASN A 815 -8.66 19.63 14.89
N SER A 816 -9.13 19.44 16.12
CA SER A 816 -10.01 18.35 16.55
C SER A 816 -11.44 18.80 16.87
N ASN A 817 -11.75 20.09 16.73
CA ASN A 817 -13.04 20.66 17.03
C ASN A 817 -14.13 20.18 16.03
N TYR A 818 -15.40 20.40 16.38
CA TYR A 818 -16.52 20.09 15.51
C TYR A 818 -16.48 20.97 14.26
N SER A 819 -16.37 20.33 13.10
CA SER A 819 -16.34 20.98 11.79
C SER A 819 -17.21 20.21 10.79
N CYS A 820 -17.71 20.93 9.79
CA CYS A 820 -18.39 20.33 8.64
C CYS A 820 -17.40 19.76 7.61
N GLU A 821 -16.12 20.07 7.74
CA GLU A 821 -15.06 19.59 6.87
C GLU A 821 -14.02 18.79 7.65
N LEU A 822 -13.44 17.80 6.98
CA LEU A 822 -12.30 17.04 7.47
C LEU A 822 -11.23 16.94 6.38
N SER A 823 -10.00 16.70 6.78
CA SER A 823 -8.90 16.42 5.83
C SER A 823 -8.03 15.24 6.25
N MET A 824 -8.31 14.66 7.42
CA MET A 824 -7.61 13.51 7.96
C MET A 824 -8.61 12.56 8.61
N VAL A 825 -8.30 11.27 8.52
CA VAL A 825 -8.93 10.22 9.33
C VAL A 825 -7.83 9.53 10.14
N LEU A 826 -7.96 9.52 11.46
CA LEU A 826 -6.91 8.98 12.33
C LEU A 826 -6.81 7.46 12.19
N THR A 827 -5.60 6.95 12.02
CA THR A 827 -5.30 5.53 11.83
C THR A 827 -5.43 4.69 13.10
N GLY A 828 -5.76 5.31 14.23
CA GLY A 828 -6.16 4.61 15.46
C GLY A 828 -7.51 3.90 15.35
N ALA A 829 -8.27 4.14 14.28
CA ALA A 829 -9.40 3.32 13.87
C ALA A 829 -9.70 3.55 12.38
N ALA A 830 -8.88 2.97 11.51
CA ALA A 830 -9.06 3.11 10.06
C ALA A 830 -8.52 1.92 9.26
N PHE A 831 -9.18 1.63 8.15
CA PHE A 831 -8.71 0.75 7.11
C PHE A 831 -7.76 1.49 6.15
N ILE A 832 -6.64 0.84 5.86
CA ILE A 832 -5.67 1.22 4.84
C ILE A 832 -5.31 -0.01 3.99
N HIS A 833 -4.86 0.23 2.76
CA HIS A 833 -4.33 -0.83 1.90
C HIS A 833 -2.89 -1.19 2.29
N LYS A 834 -2.54 -2.48 2.31
CA LYS A 834 -1.20 -3.01 2.64
C LYS A 834 -0.09 -2.32 1.85
N HIS A 835 -0.32 -1.99 0.58
CA HIS A 835 0.63 -1.21 -0.24
C HIS A 835 1.18 0.05 0.46
N TYR A 836 0.35 0.77 1.24
CA TYR A 836 0.79 1.98 1.92
C TYR A 836 1.74 1.71 3.10
N THR A 837 1.79 0.49 3.66
CA THR A 837 2.79 0.13 4.69
C THR A 837 4.20 0.05 4.09
N TYR A 838 4.32 -0.45 2.85
CA TYR A 838 5.57 -0.43 2.09
C TYR A 838 6.00 1.00 1.77
N LEU A 839 5.08 1.84 1.27
CA LEU A 839 5.40 3.23 0.94
C LEU A 839 5.75 4.05 2.19
N TYR A 840 5.06 3.84 3.31
CA TYR A 840 5.41 4.48 4.57
C TYR A 840 6.81 4.11 5.03
N THR A 841 7.22 2.86 4.83
CA THR A 841 8.52 2.35 5.32
C THR A 841 9.68 2.67 4.38
N HIS A 842 9.48 2.60 3.06
CA HIS A 842 10.55 2.67 2.07
C HIS A 842 10.51 3.90 1.16
N TRP A 843 9.36 4.58 1.05
CA TRP A 843 9.20 5.74 0.17
C TRP A 843 9.12 7.07 0.92
N LEU A 844 8.41 7.09 2.05
CA LEU A 844 8.26 8.27 2.88
C LEU A 844 9.65 8.72 3.40
N PRO A 845 10.02 10.01 3.25
CA PRO A 845 11.30 10.52 3.72
C PRO A 845 11.58 10.11 5.16
N GLN A 846 12.80 9.62 5.42
CA GLN A 846 13.21 9.16 6.75
C GLN A 846 13.03 10.26 7.79
N ALA A 847 13.27 11.52 7.42
CA ALA A 847 13.08 12.68 8.29
C ALA A 847 11.65 12.81 8.86
N ILE A 848 10.62 12.35 8.15
CA ILE A 848 9.23 12.35 8.66
C ILE A 848 9.07 11.28 9.74
N ARG A 849 9.59 10.06 9.50
CA ARG A 849 9.53 8.96 10.47
C ARG A 849 10.36 9.26 11.72
N ASP A 850 11.51 9.92 11.56
CA ASP A 850 12.33 10.37 12.67
C ASP A 850 11.60 11.42 13.52
N LYS A 851 10.85 12.34 12.89
CA LYS A 851 10.04 13.33 13.61
C LYS A 851 8.89 12.68 14.38
N VAL A 852 8.29 11.63 13.82
CA VAL A 852 7.27 10.81 14.52
C VAL A 852 7.86 10.16 15.77
N ASP A 853 9.10 9.66 15.71
CA ASP A 853 9.78 9.08 16.86
C ASP A 853 10.24 10.13 17.88
N GLU A 854 10.70 11.29 17.41
CA GLU A 854 11.12 12.41 18.28
C GLU A 854 9.98 12.90 19.18
N TYR A 855 8.77 13.01 18.62
CA TYR A 855 7.59 13.45 19.38
C TYR A 855 6.74 12.30 19.92
N MET A 856 7.03 11.05 19.54
CA MET A 856 6.16 9.89 19.81
C MET A 856 4.68 10.19 19.47
N ASN A 857 4.46 10.80 18.30
CA ASN A 857 3.16 11.32 17.85
C ASN A 857 3.13 11.43 16.31
N CYS A 858 1.98 11.76 15.74
CA CYS A 858 1.80 12.17 14.32
C CYS A 858 2.02 11.09 13.24
N GLU A 859 2.12 9.82 13.58
CA GLU A 859 2.21 8.72 12.62
C GLU A 859 0.95 8.63 11.74
N ASP A 860 -0.20 8.94 12.34
CA ASP A 860 -1.50 9.02 11.67
C ASP A 860 -1.57 10.18 10.65
N ILE A 861 -1.04 11.34 11.01
CA ILE A 861 -0.90 12.52 10.15
C ILE A 861 0.05 12.19 9.00
N ALA A 862 1.18 11.56 9.29
CA ALA A 862 2.16 11.16 8.27
C ALA A 862 1.54 10.21 7.23
N MET A 863 0.74 9.22 7.67
CA MET A 863 0.01 8.31 6.77
C MET A 863 -1.03 9.06 5.90
N ASN A 864 -1.78 10.01 6.48
CA ASN A 864 -2.74 10.83 5.71
C ASN A 864 -2.03 11.74 4.69
N PHE A 865 -0.89 12.33 5.05
CA PHE A 865 -0.05 13.12 4.15
C PHE A 865 0.45 12.26 2.98
N LEU A 866 0.98 11.07 3.27
CA LEU A 866 1.47 10.12 2.29
C LEU A 866 0.38 9.77 1.26
N ILE A 867 -0.78 9.29 1.73
CA ILE A 867 -1.85 8.84 0.85
C ILE A 867 -2.44 10.01 0.05
N SER A 868 -2.69 11.16 0.70
CA SER A 868 -3.22 12.36 0.01
C SER A 868 -2.24 12.93 -1.02
N HIS A 869 -0.93 12.84 -0.74
CA HIS A 869 0.11 13.27 -1.67
C HIS A 869 0.11 12.39 -2.93
N LEU A 870 -0.02 11.07 -2.77
CA LEU A 870 0.00 10.11 -3.87
C LEU A 870 -1.28 10.17 -4.72
N THR A 871 -2.45 10.02 -4.08
CA THR A 871 -3.72 9.85 -4.80
C THR A 871 -4.41 11.15 -5.16
N ARG A 872 -4.00 12.26 -4.53
CA ARG A 872 -4.66 13.58 -4.65
C ARG A 872 -6.15 13.52 -4.31
N LYS A 873 -6.52 12.62 -3.39
CA LYS A 873 -7.88 12.48 -2.87
C LYS A 873 -7.90 12.65 -1.35
N PRO A 874 -8.96 13.25 -0.79
CA PRO A 874 -9.17 13.30 0.65
C PRO A 874 -9.58 11.92 1.20
N PRO A 875 -9.43 11.66 2.51
CA PRO A 875 -9.86 10.42 3.14
C PRO A 875 -11.40 10.26 3.14
N VAL A 876 -11.88 9.07 3.48
CA VAL A 876 -13.32 8.78 3.60
C VAL A 876 -13.68 8.55 5.06
N LYS A 877 -14.56 9.39 5.59
CA LYS A 877 -15.14 9.20 6.92
C LYS A 877 -16.36 8.28 6.83
N VAL A 878 -16.41 7.25 7.65
CA VAL A 878 -17.60 6.42 7.86
C VAL A 878 -18.36 6.85 9.12
N THR A 879 -19.63 6.48 9.22
CA THR A 879 -20.46 6.77 10.39
C THR A 879 -19.92 6.06 11.63
N SER A 880 -19.43 6.85 12.60
CA SER A 880 -19.22 6.44 14.00
C SER A 880 -18.93 7.67 14.86
N ARG A 881 -18.67 7.44 16.15
CA ARG A 881 -18.46 8.42 17.22
C ARG A 881 -17.21 9.28 16.94
N TRP A 882 -17.31 10.57 17.26
CA TRP A 882 -16.23 11.56 17.02
C TRP A 882 -14.95 11.32 17.85
N THR A 883 -15.10 10.67 19.01
CA THR A 883 -14.02 10.34 19.95
C THR A 883 -14.28 8.96 20.58
N PHE A 884 -13.20 8.21 20.77
CA PHE A 884 -13.20 7.05 21.67
C PHE A 884 -12.74 7.55 23.04
N ARG A 885 -13.56 7.35 24.08
CA ARG A 885 -13.13 7.57 25.46
C ARG A 885 -12.75 6.20 26.02
N CYS A 886 -11.57 6.10 26.65
CA CYS A 886 -11.16 4.92 27.41
C CYS A 886 -11.47 5.14 28.90
N PRO A 887 -12.52 4.52 29.48
CA PRO A 887 -12.89 4.75 30.88
C PRO A 887 -11.91 4.15 31.90
N GLY A 888 -10.96 3.30 31.46
CA GLY A 888 -10.03 2.56 32.32
C GLY A 888 -8.54 2.79 32.04
N CYS A 889 -8.20 3.77 31.21
CA CYS A 889 -6.81 4.10 30.90
C CYS A 889 -6.28 5.13 31.91
N PRO A 890 -5.15 4.89 32.61
CA PRO A 890 -4.65 5.80 33.65
C PRO A 890 -4.09 7.12 33.11
N VAL A 891 -3.53 7.13 31.89
CA VAL A 891 -3.06 8.32 31.14
C VAL A 891 -3.20 8.02 29.64
N SER A 892 -3.81 8.92 28.86
CA SER A 892 -3.79 8.87 27.38
C SER A 892 -2.77 9.84 26.80
N LEU A 893 -2.12 9.50 25.67
CA LEU A 893 -1.17 10.40 25.00
C LEU A 893 -1.81 11.74 24.60
N SER A 894 -3.13 11.77 24.41
CA SER A 894 -3.90 12.98 24.10
C SER A 894 -4.22 13.86 25.31
N GLU A 895 -4.02 13.37 26.54
CA GLU A 895 -4.20 14.15 27.77
C GLU A 895 -2.99 15.03 28.11
N ASP A 896 -1.85 14.83 27.43
CA ASP A 896 -0.68 15.70 27.56
C ASP A 896 -0.97 17.08 26.95
N ASP A 897 -0.71 18.14 27.73
CA ASP A 897 -0.89 19.55 27.32
C ASP A 897 -0.08 19.90 26.05
N THR A 898 1.01 19.17 25.78
CA THR A 898 1.86 19.37 24.60
C THR A 898 1.35 18.67 23.34
N HIS A 899 0.45 17.69 23.47
CA HIS A 899 0.01 16.81 22.38
C HIS A 899 -0.47 17.57 21.14
N PHE A 900 -1.31 18.59 21.33
CA PHE A 900 -1.84 19.39 20.23
C PHE A 900 -0.75 20.26 19.59
N GLN A 901 0.16 20.82 20.41
CA GLN A 901 1.26 21.66 19.92
C GLN A 901 2.24 20.84 19.08
N GLU A 902 2.54 19.61 19.49
CA GLU A 902 3.36 18.68 18.70
C GLU A 902 2.70 18.36 17.36
N ARG A 903 1.40 18.07 17.34
CA ARG A 903 0.67 17.86 16.08
C ARG A 903 0.70 19.09 15.17
N HIS A 904 0.63 20.31 15.71
CA HIS A 904 0.81 21.53 14.92
C HIS A 904 2.22 21.59 14.31
N LYS A 905 3.26 21.29 15.11
CA LYS A 905 4.65 21.22 14.63
C LYS A 905 4.83 20.17 13.54
N CYS A 906 4.24 18.97 13.70
CA CYS A 906 4.27 17.91 12.70
C CYS A 906 3.67 18.36 11.36
N ILE A 907 2.47 18.93 11.35
CA ILE A 907 1.81 19.37 10.10
C ILE A 907 2.67 20.39 9.37
N ASN A 908 3.24 21.37 10.08
CA ASN A 908 4.12 22.37 9.48
C ASN A 908 5.41 21.75 8.95
N PHE A 909 6.06 20.88 9.73
CA PHE A 909 7.28 20.20 9.31
C PHE A 909 7.03 19.29 8.09
N PHE A 910 5.97 18.48 8.08
CA PHE A 910 5.61 17.63 6.96
C PHE A 910 5.28 18.47 5.72
N SER A 911 4.55 19.58 5.87
CA SER A 911 4.30 20.50 4.77
C SER A 911 5.58 21.13 4.20
N GLN A 912 6.60 21.35 5.02
CA GLN A 912 7.91 21.82 4.55
C GLN A 912 8.65 20.72 3.79
N VAL A 913 8.68 19.49 4.33
CA VAL A 913 9.30 18.32 3.67
C VAL A 913 8.68 18.07 2.31
N PHE A 914 7.34 18.02 2.22
CA PHE A 914 6.63 17.88 0.93
C PHE A 914 6.64 19.15 0.07
N GLY A 915 7.03 20.31 0.62
CA GLY A 915 7.05 21.63 -0.03
C GLY A 915 5.69 22.26 -0.33
N TYR A 916 4.60 21.65 0.14
CA TYR A 916 3.23 22.15 0.09
C TYR A 916 2.36 21.37 1.08
N MET A 917 1.11 21.79 1.28
CA MET A 917 0.11 21.04 2.05
C MET A 917 -0.57 19.97 1.16
N PRO A 918 -0.29 18.66 1.34
CA PRO A 918 -0.86 17.63 0.49
C PRO A 918 -2.30 17.27 0.88
N LEU A 919 -2.68 17.49 2.14
CA LEU A 919 -4.01 17.20 2.66
C LEU A 919 -5.08 18.00 1.93
N LEU A 920 -6.22 17.34 1.68
CA LEU A 920 -7.36 17.95 1.01
C LEU A 920 -8.57 17.89 1.93
N ASN A 921 -9.34 18.98 1.97
CA ASN A 921 -10.58 19.01 2.71
C ASN A 921 -11.69 18.24 1.98
N THR A 922 -12.60 17.66 2.74
CA THR A 922 -13.79 16.97 2.26
C THR A 922 -14.93 17.11 3.24
N GLN A 923 -16.14 17.14 2.70
CA GLN A 923 -17.40 17.06 3.44
C GLN A 923 -18.05 15.67 3.26
N TYR A 924 -17.39 14.76 2.53
CA TYR A 924 -17.91 13.45 2.20
C TYR A 924 -17.88 12.52 3.42
N ARG A 925 -19.06 11.97 3.74
CA ARG A 925 -19.25 10.90 4.72
C ARG A 925 -20.02 9.76 4.08
N ALA A 926 -19.54 8.54 4.27
CA ALA A 926 -20.26 7.33 3.89
C ALA A 926 -21.14 6.87 5.05
N ASP A 927 -22.45 6.70 4.78
CA ASP A 927 -23.42 6.06 5.67
C ASP A 927 -23.99 4.81 4.95
N SER A 928 -24.51 3.85 5.72
CA SER A 928 -25.21 2.70 5.15
C SER A 928 -26.41 3.16 4.31
N ILE A 929 -26.64 2.55 3.14
CA ILE A 929 -27.67 2.99 2.16
C ILE A 929 -29.07 3.10 2.79
N LEU A 930 -29.43 2.17 3.68
CA LEU A 930 -30.73 2.16 4.37
C LEU A 930 -30.67 2.80 5.77
N PHE A 931 -29.57 3.48 6.09
CA PHE A 931 -29.43 4.18 7.35
C PHE A 931 -30.48 5.28 7.49
N LYS A 932 -31.11 5.36 8.68
CA LYS A 932 -32.25 6.26 8.98
C LYS A 932 -33.41 6.24 7.97
N THR A 933 -33.42 5.30 7.02
CA THR A 933 -34.48 5.13 6.05
C THR A 933 -35.61 4.34 6.69
N ARG A 934 -36.87 4.75 6.45
CA ARG A 934 -38.04 3.96 6.87
C ARG A 934 -38.26 2.88 5.82
N ILE A 935 -38.22 1.62 6.23
CA ILE A 935 -38.48 0.47 5.37
C ILE A 935 -39.73 -0.27 5.87
N PRO A 936 -40.45 -0.99 4.99
CA PRO A 936 -41.57 -1.84 5.38
C PRO A 936 -41.22 -2.83 6.50
N HIS A 937 -42.21 -3.26 7.28
CA HIS A 937 -42.00 -4.18 8.42
C HIS A 937 -41.47 -5.56 8.02
N ASP A 938 -41.65 -5.97 6.76
CA ASP A 938 -41.11 -7.21 6.18
C ASP A 938 -39.66 -7.07 5.69
N LYS A 939 -39.07 -5.88 5.78
CA LYS A 939 -37.70 -5.61 5.34
C LYS A 939 -36.80 -5.28 6.52
N GLN A 940 -35.52 -5.62 6.38
CA GLN A 940 -34.48 -5.32 7.37
C GLN A 940 -33.42 -4.39 6.76
N LYS A 941 -32.87 -3.49 7.58
CA LYS A 941 -31.75 -2.63 7.17
C LYS A 941 -30.47 -3.46 7.14
N CYS A 942 -29.53 -3.10 6.27
CA CYS A 942 -28.21 -3.75 6.23
C CYS A 942 -27.41 -3.54 7.51
N PHE A 943 -27.61 -2.40 8.16
CA PHE A 943 -27.01 -2.05 9.45
C PHE A 943 -28.02 -1.22 10.25
N LYS A 944 -28.36 -1.67 11.47
CA LYS A 944 -29.42 -1.07 12.30
C LYS A 944 -28.95 0.13 13.14
N PHE A 945 -27.72 0.08 13.65
CA PHE A 945 -27.22 0.98 14.72
C PHE A 945 -26.13 1.98 14.30
N ILE A 946 -25.76 2.00 13.03
CA ILE A 946 -24.69 2.86 12.47
C ILE A 946 -25.04 4.34 12.57
#